data_AF-A0A7V2TSC5-F1
#
_entry.id   AF-A0A7V2TSC5-F1
#
_cell.length_a   1.000
_cell.length_b   1.000
_cell.length_c   1.000
_cell.angle_alpha   90.00
_cell.angle_beta   90.00
_cell.angle_gamma   90.00
#
_symmetry.space_group_name_H-M   'P 1'
#
loop_
_entity.id
_entity.type
_entity.pdbx_description
1 polymer ?
#
loop_
_entity_poly.entity_id
_entity_poly.type
_entity_poly.pdbx_seq_one_letter_code
_entity_poly.pdbx_strand_id
1 'polypeptide(L)'
;MEEMDDSNKLTPREALQRLLEGNMRFRTDSLTHFNRAGAERRRSILGGQSPFAAVLCCSDSRTSPEHIFDAGLGEIFVARNAGNLVSPSISLAGVSAPITLSFRYWLQTENYPGYDIATVEISTNAGGSWISLGTLDTAASFTVWSADISAHTGKTILVRFNFDTVDAVNNAFEGWYIDDVQVTGVIAASGSTYLPIGFGSGTREVHIEGQITEPEERPWAFYNTVDIGYFQAMGMPILRGRDFNENDTQDSPKVAIVNEALAAHFWPGQDPIGRRFRTTKDGPLIEVIGVTRVVKFVLPAEKPSRGLYLPFRQNYRSDMTLTIHTQGDPMQYVPAVRAEVLALDPDMPIWDVRTMEEHILRGKMILFHIATAIVAASGGMAALIPPSIIGVIYGWQANASVGAIFLGGFLPGFIMGGGLCVYTYFYAKKMKFPTEPRATGGEIWRAFKESLPALLMPVIILGGIFTGVFTATEAAAVAVVYGFFVALFYYRELKWADLPRILVESAVTTGFVGLLLGLASVFGWVLTVEQAPLKLASLILSVSGSPWVFLLLVNVLFLLAGCFLNATAILIILVPILLPMAQRFGIDLVHFGIILIANLGIGYVSPPVGTCLYVACGISKQPLGRVIKPLAPFLAVMVVMLLLITYVPWISLVIPNLVYGR
;
A
#
# COMPACT_ATOMS: atom_id res chain seq x y z
N MET A 1 -5.86 23.73 -6.98
CA MET A 1 -4.99 24.42 -6.02
C MET A 1 -5.77 25.62 -5.55
N GLU A 2 -6.58 25.45 -4.51
CA GLU A 2 -6.79 26.60 -3.63
C GLU A 2 -5.47 26.73 -2.89
N GLU A 3 -4.80 27.86 -3.09
CA GLU A 3 -3.71 28.29 -2.24
C GLU A 3 -4.17 28.11 -0.79
N MET A 4 -3.41 27.36 0.00
CA MET A 4 -3.56 27.43 1.44
C MET A 4 -3.18 28.86 1.80
N ASP A 5 -4.22 29.66 2.05
CA ASP A 5 -4.13 31.08 2.30
C ASP A 5 -3.14 31.34 3.44
N ASP A 6 -1.93 31.78 3.07
CA ASP A 6 -0.86 32.15 4.02
C ASP A 6 -1.22 33.45 4.76
N SER A 7 -2.41 34.02 4.56
CA SER A 7 -2.93 35.18 5.30
C SER A 7 -3.12 34.95 6.80
N ASN A 8 -2.99 33.71 7.29
CA ASN A 8 -3.21 33.37 8.71
C ASN A 8 -1.95 33.19 9.56
N LYS A 9 -0.74 33.43 9.03
CA LYS A 9 0.48 33.47 9.85
C LYS A 9 0.72 34.89 10.36
N LEU A 10 0.31 35.13 11.60
CA LEU A 10 0.59 36.37 12.31
C LEU A 10 2.08 36.49 12.62
N THR A 11 2.69 37.60 12.24
CA THR A 11 4.01 37.96 12.77
C THR A 11 3.89 38.26 14.27
N PRO A 12 4.98 38.13 15.07
CA PRO A 12 4.94 38.45 16.50
C PRO A 12 4.42 39.87 16.80
N ARG A 13 4.67 40.82 15.89
CA ARG A 13 4.18 42.20 15.99
C ARG A 13 2.67 42.30 15.77
N GLU A 14 2.12 41.57 14.80
CA GLU A 14 0.68 41.53 14.53
C GLU A 14 -0.07 40.75 15.63
N ALA A 15 0.53 39.70 16.16
CA ALA A 15 0.01 38.98 17.33
C ALA A 15 -0.05 39.90 18.57
N LEU A 16 1.01 40.68 18.82
CA LEU A 16 1.04 41.66 19.90
C LEU A 16 0.02 42.79 19.70
N GLN A 17 -0.17 43.25 18.46
CA GLN A 17 -1.15 44.27 18.12
C GLN A 17 -2.59 43.79 18.35
N ARG A 18 -2.90 42.54 17.97
CA ARG A 18 -4.20 41.91 18.26
C ARG A 18 -4.45 41.76 19.76
N LEU A 19 -3.41 41.46 20.53
CA LEU A 19 -3.46 41.35 21.99
C LEU A 19 -3.74 42.72 22.65
N LEU A 20 -3.13 43.79 22.14
CA LEU A 20 -3.40 45.17 22.55
C LEU A 20 -4.83 45.61 22.19
N GLU A 21 -5.31 45.26 21.00
CA GLU A 21 -6.69 45.54 20.55
C GLU A 21 -7.74 44.77 21.36
N GLY A 22 -7.43 43.53 21.80
CA GLY A 22 -8.26 42.77 22.74
C GLY A 22 -8.36 43.45 24.11
N ASN A 23 -7.23 43.91 24.65
CA ASN A 23 -7.18 44.66 25.91
C ASN A 23 -7.92 46.01 25.84
N MET A 24 -7.83 46.71 24.71
CA MET A 24 -8.55 47.98 24.51
C MET A 24 -10.07 47.78 24.44
N ARG A 25 -10.55 46.72 23.76
CA ARG A 25 -11.98 46.37 23.70
C ARG A 25 -12.57 46.09 25.09
N PHE A 26 -11.79 45.46 25.97
CA PHE A 26 -12.17 45.25 27.37
C PHE A 26 -12.24 46.57 28.16
N ARG A 27 -11.30 47.51 27.95
CA ARG A 27 -11.35 48.83 28.59
C ARG A 27 -12.51 49.71 28.10
N THR A 28 -12.98 49.52 26.86
CA THR A 28 -14.05 50.33 26.26
C THR A 28 -15.43 49.67 26.32
N ASP A 29 -15.55 48.49 26.93
CA ASP A 29 -16.79 47.72 27.08
C ASP A 29 -17.54 47.41 25.76
N SER A 30 -16.81 47.35 24.64
CA SER A 30 -17.38 47.07 23.31
C SER A 30 -17.38 45.56 23.03
N LEU A 31 -18.31 44.85 23.66
CA LEU A 31 -18.39 43.36 23.69
C LEU A 31 -19.16 42.74 22.51
N THR A 32 -18.95 43.20 21.27
CA THR A 32 -19.58 42.55 20.10
C THR A 32 -18.72 41.38 19.59
N HIS A 33 -19.12 40.16 19.96
CA HIS A 33 -18.55 38.91 19.41
C HIS A 33 -18.76 38.82 17.89
N PHE A 34 -17.68 38.68 17.12
CA PHE A 34 -17.74 38.58 15.66
C PHE A 34 -17.79 37.15 15.10
N ASN A 35 -17.54 36.11 15.91
CA ASN A 35 -17.30 34.79 15.34
C ASN A 35 -18.55 33.90 15.26
N ARG A 36 -19.21 33.94 14.09
CA ARG A 36 -20.10 32.91 13.58
C ARG A 36 -19.27 31.83 12.86
N ALA A 37 -18.85 30.79 13.56
CA ALA A 37 -18.39 29.54 12.95
C ALA A 37 -18.91 28.39 13.82
N GLY A 38 -19.62 27.36 13.36
CA GLY A 38 -20.01 26.88 12.04
C GLY A 38 -20.27 25.38 12.26
N ALA A 39 -21.40 24.83 11.80
CA ALA A 39 -21.79 23.45 12.09
C ALA A 39 -20.76 22.39 11.64
N GLU A 40 -19.80 22.76 10.80
CA GLU A 40 -18.66 21.93 10.38
C GLU A 40 -17.63 21.71 11.49
N ARG A 41 -17.37 22.68 12.37
CA ARG A 41 -16.33 22.54 13.41
C ARG A 41 -16.77 21.57 14.52
N ARG A 42 -18.05 21.62 14.90
CA ARG A 42 -18.69 20.58 15.75
C ARG A 42 -18.65 19.19 15.12
N ARG A 43 -18.66 19.11 13.78
CA ARG A 43 -18.54 17.85 13.03
C ARG A 43 -17.12 17.28 13.07
N SER A 44 -16.09 18.13 13.15
CA SER A 44 -14.68 17.71 13.30
C SER A 44 -14.35 17.14 14.69
N ILE A 45 -14.93 17.72 15.76
CA ILE A 45 -14.77 17.25 17.15
C ILE A 45 -15.43 15.87 17.33
N LEU A 46 -16.57 15.64 16.67
CA LEU A 46 -17.24 14.33 16.64
C LEU A 46 -16.51 13.29 15.75
N GLY A 47 -15.51 13.72 14.98
CA GLY A 47 -14.72 12.91 14.04
C GLY A 47 -13.51 12.18 14.65
N GLY A 48 -13.29 12.28 15.96
CA GLY A 48 -12.32 11.43 16.67
C GLY A 48 -10.89 11.97 16.79
N GLN A 49 -10.61 13.24 16.48
CA GLN A 49 -9.43 13.89 17.05
C GLN A 49 -9.70 14.14 18.53
N SER A 50 -8.94 13.50 19.42
CA SER A 50 -8.91 13.87 20.85
C SER A 50 -8.08 15.15 20.99
N PRO A 51 -8.68 16.31 21.30
CA PRO A 51 -7.92 17.53 21.51
C PRO A 51 -7.61 17.60 23.01
N PHE A 52 -6.58 16.88 23.46
CA PHE A 52 -6.10 17.03 24.84
C PHE A 52 -4.81 17.85 24.86
N ALA A 53 -4.85 19.07 24.32
CA ALA A 53 -3.85 20.07 24.67
C ALA A 53 -4.29 20.72 26.00
N ALA A 54 -3.66 20.33 27.10
CA ALA A 54 -3.83 20.99 28.39
C ALA A 54 -2.76 22.08 28.55
N VAL A 55 -3.18 23.31 28.82
CA VAL A 55 -2.28 24.43 29.13
C VAL A 55 -2.43 24.75 30.60
N LEU A 56 -1.42 24.40 31.39
CA LEU A 56 -1.37 24.74 32.80
C LEU A 56 -0.46 25.96 32.93
N CYS A 57 -1.06 27.15 33.01
CA CYS A 57 -0.33 28.40 33.24
C CYS A 57 -0.66 28.96 34.62
N CYS A 58 0.34 29.53 35.28
CA CYS A 58 0.08 30.45 36.37
C CYS A 58 -0.09 31.86 35.77
N SER A 59 -1.21 32.52 36.08
CA SER A 59 -1.27 33.98 35.99
C SER A 59 -2.30 34.50 36.98
N ASP A 60 -1.94 35.53 37.73
CA ASP A 60 -2.84 36.37 38.52
C ASP A 60 -3.74 37.24 37.62
N SER A 61 -4.19 36.70 36.48
CA SER A 61 -5.06 37.39 35.54
C SER A 61 -6.51 37.07 35.85
N ARG A 62 -7.28 38.10 36.25
CA ARG A 62 -8.74 38.02 36.42
C ARG A 62 -9.49 37.85 35.08
N THR A 63 -8.78 37.78 33.94
CA THR A 63 -9.36 37.67 32.58
C THR A 63 -9.39 36.22 32.11
N SER A 64 -10.53 35.73 31.61
CA SER A 64 -10.64 34.38 31.04
C SER A 64 -9.81 34.26 29.75
N PRO A 65 -9.07 33.15 29.52
CA PRO A 65 -8.34 32.89 28.27
C PRO A 65 -9.22 32.95 27.01
N GLU A 66 -10.51 32.61 27.15
CA GLU A 66 -11.53 32.73 26.10
C GLU A 66 -11.65 34.18 25.56
N HIS A 67 -11.32 35.17 26.39
CA HIS A 67 -11.36 36.60 26.04
C HIS A 67 -10.06 37.10 25.40
N ILE A 68 -8.96 36.33 25.50
CA ILE A 68 -7.63 36.70 24.97
C ILE A 68 -7.40 36.06 23.59
N PHE A 69 -7.84 34.81 23.41
CA PHE A 69 -7.53 34.01 22.24
C PHE A 69 -8.69 33.84 21.24
N ASP A 70 -9.86 34.43 21.53
CA ASP A 70 -11.07 34.34 20.69
C ASP A 70 -11.47 32.88 20.37
N ALA A 71 -11.28 31.99 21.36
CA ALA A 71 -11.54 30.55 21.30
C ALA A 71 -12.73 30.16 22.19
N GLY A 72 -13.55 29.23 21.73
CA GLY A 72 -14.77 28.81 22.42
C GLY A 72 -14.56 27.66 23.42
N LEU A 73 -15.52 27.50 24.33
CA LEU A 73 -15.63 26.34 25.25
C LEU A 73 -15.42 25.01 24.49
N GLY A 74 -14.31 24.32 24.81
CA GLY A 74 -13.90 23.04 24.22
C GLY A 74 -12.64 23.09 23.35
N GLU A 75 -12.03 24.25 23.11
CA GLU A 75 -10.81 24.38 22.30
C GLU A 75 -9.50 24.36 23.13
N ILE A 76 -9.53 24.71 24.42
CA ILE A 76 -8.36 24.70 25.34
C ILE A 76 -8.86 24.44 26.79
N PHE A 77 -8.20 23.56 27.55
CA PHE A 77 -8.35 23.50 29.01
C PHE A 77 -7.27 24.35 29.68
N VAL A 78 -7.67 25.40 30.40
CA VAL A 78 -6.76 26.23 31.21
C VAL A 78 -7.12 26.07 32.68
N ALA A 79 -6.22 25.50 33.49
CA ALA A 79 -6.37 25.49 34.95
C ALA A 79 -5.50 26.59 35.57
N ARG A 80 -6.09 27.38 36.49
CA ARG A 80 -5.38 28.42 37.24
C ARG A 80 -4.90 27.88 38.59
N ASN A 81 -3.60 28.08 38.84
CA ASN A 81 -2.88 27.97 40.12
C ASN A 81 -2.78 26.57 40.76
N ALA A 82 -1.55 26.11 41.04
CA ALA A 82 -1.20 24.84 41.71
C ALA A 82 -2.17 23.69 41.40
N GLY A 83 -2.10 23.18 40.16
CA GLY A 83 -3.12 22.30 39.60
C GLY A 83 -2.64 20.85 39.47
N ASN A 84 -3.39 19.94 40.09
CA ASN A 84 -3.29 18.51 39.78
C ASN A 84 -4.21 18.19 38.59
N LEU A 85 -3.65 17.72 37.48
CA LEU A 85 -4.44 17.10 36.41
C LEU A 85 -4.47 15.59 36.62
N VAL A 86 -5.64 15.04 36.92
CA VAL A 86 -5.82 13.60 37.16
C VAL A 86 -6.54 12.96 35.97
N SER A 87 -6.00 11.86 35.45
CA SER A 87 -6.63 11.08 34.39
C SER A 87 -7.95 10.45 34.86
N PRO A 88 -8.86 10.07 33.94
CA PRO A 88 -9.87 9.08 34.24
C PRO A 88 -9.25 7.76 34.72
N SER A 89 -10.05 6.89 35.34
CA SER A 89 -9.63 5.54 35.73
C SER A 89 -9.17 4.73 34.51
N ILE A 90 -7.91 4.29 34.52
CA ILE A 90 -7.33 3.44 33.46
C ILE A 90 -7.25 2.02 33.99
N SER A 91 -7.97 1.09 33.37
CA SER A 91 -7.91 -0.33 33.73
C SER A 91 -6.73 -0.99 33.02
N LEU A 92 -5.79 -1.57 33.78
CA LEU A 92 -4.72 -2.42 33.26
C LEU A 92 -5.10 -3.91 33.29
N ALA A 93 -6.39 -4.22 33.44
CA ALA A 93 -6.88 -5.60 33.40
C ALA A 93 -6.71 -6.17 31.98
N GLY A 94 -5.99 -7.29 31.86
CA GLY A 94 -5.73 -7.94 30.57
C GLY A 94 -4.58 -7.34 29.76
N VAL A 95 -3.81 -6.40 30.31
CA VAL A 95 -2.56 -5.89 29.72
C VAL A 95 -1.39 -6.54 30.46
N SER A 96 -0.43 -7.11 29.73
CA SER A 96 0.76 -7.76 30.28
C SER A 96 1.99 -6.87 30.16
N ALA A 97 2.94 -7.05 31.08
CA ALA A 97 4.24 -6.39 31.04
C ALA A 97 5.00 -6.72 29.74
N PRO A 98 5.80 -5.78 29.20
CA PRO A 98 6.03 -4.44 29.72
C PRO A 98 4.85 -3.48 29.46
N ILE A 99 4.50 -2.67 30.46
CA ILE A 99 3.49 -1.60 30.37
C ILE A 99 4.20 -0.26 30.49
N THR A 100 4.08 0.59 29.48
CA THR A 100 4.74 1.89 29.43
C THR A 100 3.71 3.01 29.46
N LEU A 101 3.89 3.97 30.37
CA LEU A 101 3.25 5.28 30.32
C LEU A 101 4.17 6.23 29.57
N SER A 102 3.68 6.87 28.52
CA SER A 102 4.43 7.87 27.76
C SER A 102 3.58 9.09 27.42
N PHE A 103 4.19 10.26 27.35
CA PHE A 103 3.55 11.49 26.90
C PHE A 103 4.58 12.49 26.37
N ARG A 104 4.11 13.48 25.63
CA ARG A 104 4.90 14.64 25.21
C ARG A 104 4.67 15.79 26.17
N TYR A 105 5.74 16.48 26.52
CA TYR A 105 5.65 17.66 27.36
C TYR A 105 6.56 18.79 26.90
N TRP A 106 6.13 20.01 27.16
CA TRP A 106 6.96 21.21 27.10
C TRP A 106 6.79 21.93 28.44
N LEU A 107 7.85 22.00 29.25
CA LEU A 107 7.84 22.59 30.59
C LEU A 107 8.78 23.80 30.64
N GLN A 108 8.26 24.95 31.06
CA GLN A 108 9.04 26.17 31.30
C GLN A 108 8.91 26.58 32.77
N THR A 109 10.04 26.76 33.44
CA THR A 109 10.17 27.12 34.86
C THR A 109 11.20 28.23 35.03
N GLU A 110 11.32 28.81 36.21
CA GLU A 110 12.28 29.87 36.53
C GLU A 110 13.74 29.41 36.58
N ASN A 111 13.99 28.11 36.36
CA ASN A 111 15.32 27.52 36.28
C ASN A 111 16.17 27.76 37.53
N TYR A 112 15.53 27.86 38.70
CA TYR A 112 16.14 27.85 40.03
C TYR A 112 15.86 26.52 40.74
N PRO A 113 16.86 25.86 41.37
CA PRO A 113 16.65 24.57 42.03
C PRO A 113 15.70 24.69 43.24
N GLY A 114 14.64 23.88 43.27
CA GLY A 114 13.79 23.68 44.45
C GLY A 114 12.55 24.56 44.56
N TYR A 115 12.25 25.35 43.53
CA TYR A 115 11.11 26.27 43.51
C TYR A 115 9.97 25.74 42.61
N ASP A 116 10.25 25.35 41.37
CA ASP A 116 9.23 24.72 40.50
C ASP A 116 9.39 23.21 40.44
N ILE A 117 8.36 22.47 40.84
CA ILE A 117 8.35 21.01 40.82
C ILE A 117 7.21 20.50 39.94
N ALA A 118 7.58 19.91 38.80
CA ALA A 118 6.67 19.14 37.95
C ALA A 118 6.87 17.64 38.21
N THR A 119 5.87 16.97 38.78
CA THR A 119 5.92 15.52 39.04
C THR A 119 4.81 14.76 38.32
N VAL A 120 5.14 13.57 37.84
CA VAL A 120 4.14 12.58 37.41
C VAL A 120 3.99 11.55 38.50
N GLU A 121 2.74 11.27 38.88
CA GLU A 121 2.42 10.36 39.96
C GLU A 121 1.34 9.37 39.54
N ILE A 122 1.33 8.21 40.20
CA ILE A 122 0.37 7.14 39.97
C ILE A 122 -0.34 6.76 41.26
N SER A 123 -1.63 6.46 41.16
CA SER A 123 -2.44 5.95 42.27
C SER A 123 -3.14 4.65 41.87
N THR A 124 -3.15 3.66 42.75
CA THR A 124 -3.89 2.39 42.57
C THR A 124 -5.12 2.25 43.48
N ASN A 125 -5.47 3.29 44.24
CA ASN A 125 -6.55 3.28 45.23
C ASN A 125 -7.52 4.47 45.04
N ALA A 126 -7.88 4.75 43.80
CA ALA A 126 -8.82 5.82 43.43
C ALA A 126 -8.43 7.23 43.96
N GLY A 127 -7.13 7.49 44.10
CA GLY A 127 -6.57 8.79 44.47
C GLY A 127 -6.27 8.96 45.96
N GLY A 128 -6.41 7.90 46.77
CA GLY A 128 -6.13 7.94 48.20
C GLY A 128 -4.63 8.05 48.55
N SER A 129 -3.74 7.50 47.71
CA SER A 129 -2.28 7.62 47.87
C SER A 129 -1.59 7.68 46.51
N TRP A 130 -0.60 8.55 46.38
CA TRP A 130 0.12 8.82 45.14
C TRP A 130 1.59 8.42 45.26
N ILE A 131 2.10 7.71 44.26
CA ILE A 131 3.50 7.31 44.14
C ILE A 131 4.11 8.12 43.00
N SER A 132 5.20 8.84 43.26
CA SER A 132 5.90 9.57 42.20
C SER A 132 6.61 8.60 41.25
N LEU A 133 6.33 8.74 39.95
CA LEU A 133 7.03 8.04 38.88
C LEU A 133 8.27 8.81 38.42
N GLY A 134 8.32 10.12 38.68
CA GLY A 134 9.48 10.97 38.37
C GLY A 134 9.16 12.46 38.41
N THR A 135 10.22 13.26 38.54
CA THR A 135 10.20 14.72 38.42
C THR A 135 10.71 15.11 37.03
N LEU A 136 10.14 16.15 36.43
CA LEU A 136 10.48 16.62 35.10
C LEU A 136 11.25 17.94 35.16
N ASP A 137 12.31 18.01 34.38
CA ASP A 137 13.12 19.22 34.21
C ASP A 137 12.57 20.10 33.07
N THR A 138 12.93 21.39 33.12
CA THR A 138 12.63 22.39 32.09
C THR A 138 13.04 21.90 30.70
N ALA A 139 12.13 21.99 29.73
CA ALA A 139 12.37 21.59 28.35
C ALA A 139 12.12 22.78 27.43
N ALA A 140 13.08 23.15 26.58
CA ALA A 140 12.91 24.28 25.63
C ALA A 140 12.10 23.92 24.37
N SER A 141 11.65 22.67 24.26
CA SER A 141 10.85 22.13 23.16
C SER A 141 10.07 20.90 23.63
N PHE A 142 9.04 20.49 22.87
CA PHE A 142 8.30 19.25 23.14
C PHE A 142 9.24 18.03 23.22
N THR A 143 9.28 17.43 24.40
CA THR A 143 10.13 16.30 24.77
C THR A 143 9.26 15.11 25.15
N VAL A 144 9.69 13.88 24.86
CA VAL A 144 8.96 12.68 25.25
C VAL A 144 9.46 12.22 26.61
N TRP A 145 8.53 12.00 27.54
CA TRP A 145 8.82 11.34 28.81
C TRP A 145 8.14 9.96 28.82
N SER A 146 8.81 8.97 29.41
CA SER A 146 8.28 7.60 29.52
C SER A 146 8.72 6.93 30.81
N ALA A 147 7.83 6.14 31.41
CA ALA A 147 8.15 5.29 32.55
C ALA A 147 7.53 3.90 32.43
N ASP A 148 8.25 2.89 32.95
CA ASP A 148 7.74 1.54 33.12
C ASP A 148 6.80 1.49 34.32
N ILE A 149 5.54 1.13 34.06
CA ILE A 149 4.48 0.98 35.07
C ILE A 149 4.03 -0.48 35.22
N SER A 150 4.85 -1.44 34.76
CA SER A 150 4.56 -2.88 34.81
C SER A 150 4.28 -3.40 36.21
N ALA A 151 4.81 -2.76 37.27
CA ALA A 151 4.51 -3.09 38.67
C ALA A 151 3.01 -2.95 39.04
N HIS A 152 2.23 -2.27 38.21
CA HIS A 152 0.80 -2.04 38.41
C HIS A 152 -0.09 -2.93 37.52
N THR A 153 0.48 -3.94 36.85
CA THR A 153 -0.24 -4.92 36.03
C THR A 153 -1.50 -5.46 36.72
N GLY A 154 -2.62 -5.49 36.00
CA GLY A 154 -3.91 -5.99 36.51
C GLY A 154 -4.66 -5.07 37.47
N LYS A 155 -4.14 -3.87 37.77
CA LYS A 155 -4.79 -2.88 38.65
C LYS A 155 -5.50 -1.79 37.83
N THR A 156 -6.45 -1.11 38.45
CA THR A 156 -6.98 0.16 37.93
C THR A 156 -6.12 1.30 38.48
N ILE A 157 -5.58 2.13 37.59
CA ILE A 157 -4.68 3.22 37.93
C ILE A 157 -5.30 4.59 37.64
N LEU A 158 -4.82 5.61 38.34
CA LEU A 158 -4.97 7.02 37.99
C LEU A 158 -3.58 7.60 37.79
N VAL A 159 -3.41 8.43 36.77
CA VAL A 159 -2.18 9.19 36.52
C VAL A 159 -2.44 10.64 36.88
N ARG A 160 -1.55 11.25 37.65
CA ARG A 160 -1.61 12.65 38.05
C ARG A 160 -0.38 13.40 37.57
N PHE A 161 -0.63 14.52 36.92
CA PHE A 161 0.36 15.50 36.56
C PHE A 161 0.24 16.64 37.57
N ASN A 162 1.24 16.79 38.43
CA ASN A 162 1.28 17.80 39.48
C ASN A 162 2.33 18.85 39.14
N PHE A 163 1.95 20.12 39.21
CA PHE A 163 2.86 21.25 39.04
C PHE A 163 2.69 22.21 40.23
N ASP A 164 3.77 22.39 40.98
CA ASP A 164 3.83 23.24 42.16
C ASP A 164 4.90 24.31 41.96
N THR A 165 4.52 25.58 42.10
CA THR A 165 5.41 26.74 41.93
C THR A 165 6.07 27.18 43.24
N VAL A 166 5.67 26.62 44.39
CA VAL A 166 6.26 26.75 45.74
C VAL A 166 6.44 28.17 46.34
N ASP A 167 6.87 29.21 45.60
CA ASP A 167 7.32 30.49 46.14
C ASP A 167 6.50 31.73 45.73
N ALA A 168 5.57 31.61 44.78
CA ALA A 168 4.70 32.70 44.31
C ALA A 168 5.44 33.93 43.73
N VAL A 169 6.68 33.77 43.25
CA VAL A 169 7.49 34.81 42.62
C VAL A 169 7.55 34.57 41.11
N ASN A 170 7.37 35.62 40.28
CA ASN A 170 7.54 35.58 38.80
C ASN A 170 6.72 34.53 38.00
N ASN A 171 5.72 33.88 38.59
CA ASN A 171 4.88 32.83 37.97
C ASN A 171 4.12 33.19 36.67
N ALA A 172 4.28 34.37 36.07
CA ALA A 172 3.51 34.83 34.92
C ALA A 172 3.82 34.10 33.59
N PHE A 173 4.89 33.28 33.53
CA PHE A 173 5.31 32.55 32.34
C PHE A 173 5.56 31.05 32.57
N GLU A 174 5.30 30.56 33.78
CA GLU A 174 5.55 29.18 34.17
C GLU A 174 4.38 28.28 33.79
N GLY A 175 4.74 27.09 33.32
CA GLY A 175 3.75 26.11 32.96
C GLY A 175 4.32 24.95 32.17
N TRP A 176 3.49 23.93 32.05
CA TRP A 176 3.74 22.82 31.16
C TRP A 176 2.55 22.53 30.28
N TYR A 177 2.88 22.19 29.03
CA TYR A 177 2.00 21.63 28.03
C TYR A 177 2.22 20.13 28.05
N ILE A 178 1.12 19.38 28.11
CA ILE A 178 1.14 17.92 28.05
C ILE A 178 0.25 17.50 26.88
N ASP A 179 0.76 16.60 26.05
CA ASP A 179 0.08 16.07 24.88
C ASP A 179 0.41 14.57 24.71
N ASP A 180 -0.37 13.87 23.91
CA ASP A 180 -0.15 12.47 23.53
C ASP A 180 0.06 11.52 24.73
N VAL A 181 -0.74 11.66 25.80
CA VAL A 181 -0.67 10.74 26.95
C VAL A 181 -1.17 9.36 26.53
N GLN A 182 -0.29 8.37 26.54
CA GLN A 182 -0.56 7.00 26.14
C GLN A 182 -0.09 6.03 27.23
N VAL A 183 -0.97 5.11 27.59
CA VAL A 183 -0.59 3.88 28.29
C VAL A 183 -0.60 2.78 27.25
N THR A 184 0.55 2.17 27.02
CA THR A 184 0.73 1.13 26.01
C THR A 184 1.26 -0.13 26.68
N GLY A 185 0.89 -1.29 26.16
CA GLY A 185 1.36 -2.58 26.67
C GLY A 185 1.02 -3.74 25.75
N VAL A 186 1.47 -4.94 26.14
CA VAL A 186 1.20 -6.17 25.39
C VAL A 186 -0.19 -6.69 25.76
N ILE A 187 -1.08 -6.80 24.77
CA ILE A 187 -2.44 -7.33 24.92
C ILE A 187 -2.41 -8.86 25.00
N ALA A 188 -1.63 -9.48 24.11
CA ALA A 188 -1.48 -10.94 24.04
C ALA A 188 -0.20 -11.29 23.27
N ALA A 189 0.43 -12.39 23.66
CA ALA A 189 1.54 -13.00 22.93
C ALA A 189 1.28 -14.50 22.81
N SER A 190 1.57 -15.08 21.65
CA SER A 190 1.38 -16.52 21.42
C SER A 190 2.17 -17.00 20.20
N GLY A 191 2.38 -18.31 20.10
CA GLY A 191 3.10 -18.94 19.00
C GLY A 191 2.18 -19.53 17.91
N SER A 192 2.65 -19.52 16.66
CA SER A 192 2.03 -20.30 15.58
C SER A 192 3.03 -20.78 14.54
N THR A 193 2.75 -21.89 13.86
CA THR A 193 3.63 -22.39 12.79
C THR A 193 3.52 -21.54 11.52
N TYR A 194 2.31 -21.12 11.17
CA TYR A 194 2.04 -20.33 9.96
C TYR A 194 1.30 -19.06 10.30
N LEU A 195 1.74 -17.95 9.72
CA LEU A 195 1.01 -16.68 9.74
C LEU A 195 0.09 -16.57 8.51
N PRO A 196 -1.12 -16.00 8.65
CA PRO A 196 -2.02 -15.72 7.53
C PRO A 196 -1.35 -14.94 6.39
N ILE A 197 -1.60 -15.33 5.14
CA ILE A 197 -1.11 -14.65 3.91
C ILE A 197 0.43 -14.71 3.75
N GLY A 198 1.10 -15.50 4.59
CA GLY A 198 2.52 -15.82 4.48
C GLY A 198 2.84 -16.81 3.36
N PHE A 199 4.14 -17.10 3.19
CA PHE A 199 4.60 -18.12 2.24
C PHE A 199 4.42 -19.55 2.76
N GLY A 200 4.35 -19.73 4.08
CA GLY A 200 4.11 -21.03 4.70
C GLY A 200 2.62 -21.34 4.81
N SER A 201 2.19 -22.50 4.32
CA SER A 201 0.85 -23.04 4.55
C SER A 201 0.92 -24.56 4.56
N GLY A 202 0.41 -25.18 5.61
CA GLY A 202 0.28 -26.63 5.68
C GLY A 202 -1.14 -27.07 5.35
N THR A 203 -1.30 -28.21 4.68
CA THR A 203 -2.59 -28.88 4.53
C THR A 203 -2.57 -30.21 5.28
N ARG A 204 -3.73 -30.60 5.84
CA ARG A 204 -3.96 -31.93 6.39
C ARG A 204 -5.26 -32.48 5.87
N GLU A 205 -5.29 -33.79 5.69
CA GLU A 205 -6.52 -34.53 5.45
C GLU A 205 -7.41 -34.49 6.70
N VAL A 206 -8.71 -34.55 6.48
CA VAL A 206 -9.75 -34.56 7.51
C VAL A 206 -10.69 -35.72 7.22
N HIS A 207 -10.71 -36.70 8.11
CA HIS A 207 -11.53 -37.91 8.02
C HIS A 207 -12.58 -37.89 9.12
N ILE A 208 -13.86 -37.73 8.78
CA ILE A 208 -14.95 -37.62 9.76
C ILE A 208 -15.30 -38.98 10.37
N GLU A 209 -15.52 -39.03 11.68
CA GLU A 209 -15.96 -40.24 12.37
C GLU A 209 -17.30 -40.74 11.80
N GLY A 210 -17.34 -41.99 11.33
CA GLY A 210 -18.56 -42.63 10.81
C GLY A 210 -18.88 -42.33 9.34
N GLN A 211 -18.09 -41.53 8.62
CA GLN A 211 -18.23 -41.35 7.18
C GLN A 211 -17.19 -42.20 6.42
N ILE A 212 -17.65 -42.95 5.42
CA ILE A 212 -16.77 -43.62 4.47
C ILE A 212 -16.35 -42.58 3.44
N THR A 213 -15.09 -42.16 3.49
CA THR A 213 -14.53 -41.23 2.52
C THR A 213 -14.04 -42.01 1.31
N GLU A 214 -14.56 -41.73 0.12
CA GLU A 214 -14.05 -42.37 -1.10
C GLU A 214 -12.59 -41.97 -1.36
N PRO A 215 -11.73 -42.87 -1.87
CA PRO A 215 -10.28 -42.62 -2.04
C PRO A 215 -9.94 -41.42 -2.93
N GLU A 216 -10.87 -41.01 -3.80
CA GLU A 216 -10.72 -39.91 -4.76
C GLU A 216 -11.03 -38.53 -4.15
N GLU A 217 -11.78 -38.44 -3.05
CA GLU A 217 -12.29 -37.16 -2.55
C GLU A 217 -11.39 -36.49 -1.50
N ARG A 218 -10.46 -37.26 -0.86
CA ARG A 218 -9.48 -36.86 0.17
C ARG A 218 -9.68 -35.44 0.74
N PRO A 219 -10.69 -35.25 1.61
CA PRO A 219 -11.05 -33.95 2.13
C PRO A 219 -9.88 -33.38 2.92
N TRP A 220 -9.47 -32.16 2.61
CA TRP A 220 -8.36 -31.50 3.28
C TRP A 220 -8.76 -30.14 3.83
N ALA A 221 -7.97 -29.67 4.79
CA ALA A 221 -8.04 -28.33 5.37
C ALA A 221 -6.64 -27.74 5.49
N PHE A 222 -6.54 -26.41 5.42
CA PHE A 222 -5.35 -25.73 5.89
C PHE A 222 -5.24 -25.95 7.38
N TYR A 223 -4.07 -26.39 7.85
CA TYR A 223 -3.84 -26.55 9.27
C TYR A 223 -2.79 -25.57 9.77
N ASN A 224 -2.97 -25.13 11.01
CA ASN A 224 -1.98 -24.37 11.75
C ASN A 224 -1.84 -24.96 13.15
N THR A 225 -0.60 -25.14 13.60
CA THR A 225 -0.36 -25.46 14.99
C THR A 225 -0.17 -24.15 15.73
N VAL A 226 -0.94 -23.95 16.80
CA VAL A 226 -1.02 -22.69 17.53
C VAL A 226 -0.90 -22.94 19.02
N ASP A 227 -0.33 -21.98 19.75
CA ASP A 227 -0.23 -22.03 21.20
C ASP A 227 -1.45 -21.37 21.87
N ILE A 228 -1.52 -21.48 23.19
CA ILE A 228 -2.56 -20.85 24.02
C ILE A 228 -2.54 -19.33 23.77
N GLY A 229 -3.72 -18.72 23.64
CA GLY A 229 -3.87 -17.28 23.43
C GLY A 229 -3.64 -16.80 21.99
N TYR A 230 -3.38 -17.69 21.02
CA TYR A 230 -3.15 -17.32 19.61
C TYR A 230 -4.30 -16.53 19.01
N PHE A 231 -5.55 -16.94 19.27
CA PHE A 231 -6.71 -16.27 18.68
C PHE A 231 -6.85 -14.84 19.23
N GLN A 232 -6.54 -14.62 20.51
CA GLN A 232 -6.48 -13.28 21.09
C GLN A 232 -5.33 -12.44 20.51
N ALA A 233 -4.14 -13.03 20.36
CA ALA A 233 -2.98 -12.37 19.74
C ALA A 233 -3.24 -11.98 18.28
N MET A 234 -4.02 -12.77 17.54
CA MET A 234 -4.39 -12.49 16.16
C MET A 234 -5.67 -11.66 16.01
N GLY A 235 -6.37 -11.32 17.09
CA GLY A 235 -7.67 -10.65 17.04
C GLY A 235 -8.77 -11.49 16.36
N MET A 236 -8.63 -12.82 16.38
CA MET A 236 -9.57 -13.76 15.79
C MET A 236 -10.64 -14.16 16.81
N PRO A 237 -11.93 -13.86 16.56
CA PRO A 237 -12.98 -14.23 17.50
C PRO A 237 -13.25 -15.74 17.46
N ILE A 238 -13.39 -16.35 18.65
CA ILE A 238 -14.03 -17.66 18.82
C ILE A 238 -15.54 -17.42 18.82
N LEU A 239 -16.23 -17.98 17.82
CA LEU A 239 -17.66 -17.82 17.60
C LEU A 239 -18.48 -18.78 18.49
N ARG A 240 -17.97 -20.00 18.71
CA ARG A 240 -18.61 -21.04 19.51
C ARG A 240 -17.57 -21.89 20.23
N GLY A 241 -17.91 -22.45 21.38
CA GLY A 241 -17.02 -23.30 22.17
C GLY A 241 -15.99 -22.49 22.97
N ARG A 242 -14.77 -23.02 23.11
CA ARG A 242 -13.68 -22.41 23.89
C ARG A 242 -12.36 -22.37 23.11
N ASP A 243 -11.44 -21.54 23.60
CA ASP A 243 -10.03 -21.58 23.17
C ASP A 243 -9.26 -22.73 23.86
N PHE A 244 -8.04 -22.99 23.41
CA PHE A 244 -7.07 -23.87 24.06
C PHE A 244 -6.66 -23.31 25.43
N ASN A 245 -6.38 -24.20 26.37
CA ASN A 245 -5.90 -23.84 27.69
C ASN A 245 -4.87 -24.84 28.22
N GLU A 246 -4.35 -24.59 29.43
CA GLU A 246 -3.31 -25.39 30.09
C GLU A 246 -3.67 -26.88 30.26
N ASN A 247 -4.97 -27.24 30.24
CA ASN A 247 -5.41 -28.62 30.41
C ASN A 247 -5.28 -29.46 29.12
N ASP A 248 -5.10 -28.82 27.95
CA ASP A 248 -4.99 -29.48 26.65
C ASP A 248 -3.56 -30.03 26.43
N THR A 249 -3.15 -30.97 27.28
CA THR A 249 -1.80 -31.56 27.33
C THR A 249 -1.66 -32.77 26.39
N GLN A 250 -0.46 -33.35 26.28
CA GLN A 250 -0.25 -34.54 25.43
C GLN A 250 -1.08 -35.75 25.89
N ASP A 251 -1.30 -35.88 27.20
CA ASP A 251 -2.01 -36.99 27.83
C ASP A 251 -3.54 -36.79 27.89
N SER A 252 -4.01 -35.57 27.61
CA SER A 252 -5.45 -35.29 27.51
C SER A 252 -6.05 -35.82 26.20
N PRO A 253 -7.39 -35.94 26.11
CA PRO A 253 -8.05 -36.16 24.83
C PRO A 253 -7.57 -35.16 23.78
N LYS A 254 -7.42 -35.62 22.53
CA LYS A 254 -6.95 -34.76 21.44
C LYS A 254 -8.05 -33.80 21.03
N VAL A 255 -7.70 -32.52 20.93
CA VAL A 255 -8.67 -31.45 20.66
C VAL A 255 -8.21 -30.57 19.50
N ALA A 256 -9.17 -29.92 18.85
CA ALA A 256 -8.93 -28.97 17.77
C ALA A 256 -9.97 -27.84 17.78
N ILE A 257 -9.56 -26.70 17.21
CA ILE A 257 -10.46 -25.60 16.87
C ILE A 257 -10.55 -25.57 15.35
N VAL A 258 -11.75 -25.40 14.81
CA VAL A 258 -11.98 -25.34 13.36
C VAL A 258 -12.55 -23.97 12.99
N ASN A 259 -12.48 -23.58 11.72
CA ASN A 259 -13.19 -22.39 11.28
C ASN A 259 -14.60 -22.70 10.77
N GLU A 260 -15.43 -21.66 10.66
CA GLU A 260 -16.81 -21.76 10.17
C GLU A 260 -16.92 -22.40 8.77
N ALA A 261 -15.94 -22.19 7.88
CA ALA A 261 -15.95 -22.80 6.54
C ALA A 261 -15.73 -24.32 6.57
N LEU A 262 -14.85 -24.81 7.44
CA LEU A 262 -14.67 -26.25 7.66
C LEU A 262 -15.94 -26.84 8.30
N ALA A 263 -16.47 -26.16 9.32
CA ALA A 263 -17.67 -26.59 10.01
C ALA A 263 -18.88 -26.69 9.07
N ALA A 264 -19.11 -25.66 8.25
CA ALA A 264 -20.21 -25.63 7.28
C ALA A 264 -20.08 -26.70 6.19
N HIS A 265 -18.85 -27.11 5.86
CA HIS A 265 -18.61 -28.15 4.85
C HIS A 265 -18.91 -29.56 5.36
N PHE A 266 -18.43 -29.92 6.55
CA PHE A 266 -18.58 -31.29 7.08
C PHE A 266 -19.82 -31.49 7.95
N TRP A 267 -20.34 -30.43 8.58
CA TRP A 267 -21.49 -30.47 9.48
C TRP A 267 -22.53 -29.39 9.12
N PRO A 268 -23.07 -29.39 7.89
CA PRO A 268 -24.04 -28.38 7.47
C PRO A 268 -25.30 -28.42 8.34
N GLY A 269 -25.63 -27.30 8.97
CA GLY A 269 -26.80 -27.16 9.84
C GLY A 269 -26.73 -27.93 11.17
N GLN A 270 -25.57 -28.52 11.51
CA GLN A 270 -25.36 -29.26 12.76
C GLN A 270 -24.36 -28.52 13.65
N ASP A 271 -24.39 -28.82 14.95
CA ASP A 271 -23.37 -28.30 15.87
C ASP A 271 -22.04 -29.05 15.64
N PRO A 272 -20.96 -28.34 15.25
CA PRO A 272 -19.65 -28.96 15.12
C PRO A 272 -18.98 -29.25 16.47
N ILE A 273 -19.39 -28.61 17.58
CA ILE A 273 -18.77 -28.81 18.89
C ILE A 273 -19.02 -30.24 19.39
N GLY A 274 -17.98 -30.90 19.90
CA GLY A 274 -18.01 -32.29 20.37
C GLY A 274 -17.94 -33.33 19.25
N ARG A 275 -17.95 -32.93 17.98
CA ARG A 275 -17.74 -33.84 16.86
C ARG A 275 -16.28 -34.25 16.78
N ARG A 276 -16.04 -35.47 16.30
CA ARG A 276 -14.70 -36.06 16.20
C ARG A 276 -14.32 -36.37 14.76
N PHE A 277 -13.04 -36.20 14.47
CA PHE A 277 -12.43 -36.49 13.17
C PHE A 277 -11.00 -37.00 13.37
N ARG A 278 -10.38 -37.50 12.31
CA ARG A 278 -8.97 -37.90 12.28
C ARG A 278 -8.22 -37.09 11.22
N THR A 279 -6.93 -36.85 11.45
CA THR A 279 -6.06 -36.18 10.46
C THR A 279 -5.21 -37.14 9.64
N THR A 280 -5.26 -38.44 9.99
CA THR A 280 -4.67 -39.56 9.25
C THR A 280 -5.64 -40.73 9.38
N LYS A 281 -5.61 -41.67 8.42
CA LYS A 281 -6.58 -42.78 8.35
C LYS A 281 -6.67 -43.58 9.65
N ASP A 282 -5.53 -43.89 10.25
CA ASP A 282 -5.39 -44.69 11.48
C ASP A 282 -5.01 -43.85 12.71
N GLY A 283 -5.17 -42.52 12.62
CA GLY A 283 -4.79 -41.58 13.67
C GLY A 283 -5.74 -41.54 14.88
N PRO A 284 -5.33 -40.87 15.97
CA PRO A 284 -6.21 -40.64 17.12
C PRO A 284 -7.42 -39.79 16.70
N LEU A 285 -8.55 -40.03 17.36
CA LEU A 285 -9.73 -39.18 17.24
C LEU A 285 -9.47 -37.83 17.91
N ILE A 286 -9.79 -36.76 17.19
CA ILE A 286 -9.63 -35.37 17.61
C ILE A 286 -11.02 -34.75 17.73
N GLU A 287 -11.33 -34.19 18.90
CA GLU A 287 -12.60 -33.53 19.19
C GLU A 287 -12.56 -32.03 18.86
N VAL A 288 -13.63 -31.53 18.23
CA VAL A 288 -13.79 -30.10 17.96
C VAL A 288 -14.30 -29.40 19.22
N ILE A 289 -13.49 -28.53 19.80
CA ILE A 289 -13.81 -27.80 21.04
C ILE A 289 -14.16 -26.32 20.82
N GLY A 290 -13.93 -25.80 19.61
CA GLY A 290 -14.19 -24.41 19.27
C GLY A 290 -14.35 -24.17 17.78
N VAL A 291 -15.07 -23.10 17.45
CA VAL A 291 -15.24 -22.60 16.07
C VAL A 291 -14.80 -21.15 15.99
N THR A 292 -13.87 -20.84 15.10
CA THR A 292 -13.40 -19.47 14.83
C THR A 292 -13.91 -18.95 13.47
N ARG A 293 -13.79 -17.65 13.26
CA ARG A 293 -14.12 -16.99 11.99
C ARG A 293 -13.11 -17.35 10.90
N VAL A 294 -13.52 -17.32 9.63
CA VAL A 294 -12.58 -17.56 8.52
C VAL A 294 -11.52 -16.47 8.44
N VAL A 295 -10.26 -16.90 8.32
CA VAL A 295 -9.12 -16.07 7.92
C VAL A 295 -8.60 -16.53 6.57
N LYS A 296 -7.86 -15.65 5.90
CA LYS A 296 -7.21 -15.94 4.62
C LYS A 296 -5.86 -16.61 4.87
N PHE A 297 -5.60 -17.74 4.22
CA PHE A 297 -4.35 -18.51 4.40
C PHE A 297 -3.31 -18.17 3.34
N VAL A 298 -3.72 -18.06 2.07
CA VAL A 298 -2.79 -18.02 0.93
C VAL A 298 -2.96 -16.74 0.13
N LEU A 299 -4.17 -16.40 -0.31
CA LEU A 299 -4.41 -15.22 -1.15
C LEU A 299 -5.51 -14.35 -0.54
N PRO A 300 -5.43 -13.01 -0.63
CA PRO A 300 -6.51 -12.14 -0.16
C PRO A 300 -7.85 -12.42 -0.85
N ALA A 301 -7.79 -12.76 -2.15
CA ALA A 301 -8.95 -13.06 -2.98
C ALA A 301 -9.36 -14.54 -2.98
N GLU A 302 -8.80 -15.39 -2.10
CA GLU A 302 -9.21 -16.80 -2.04
C GLU A 302 -10.67 -16.93 -1.56
N LYS A 303 -11.35 -17.99 -1.98
CA LYS A 303 -12.65 -18.36 -1.39
C LYS A 303 -12.43 -18.73 0.09
N PRO A 304 -13.43 -18.56 0.97
CA PRO A 304 -13.34 -18.98 2.37
C PRO A 304 -12.79 -20.40 2.47
N SER A 305 -11.57 -20.53 2.98
CA SER A 305 -10.83 -21.79 2.98
C SER A 305 -11.04 -22.51 4.30
N ARG A 306 -11.07 -23.85 4.26
CA ARG A 306 -11.28 -24.70 5.44
C ARG A 306 -10.03 -24.61 6.33
N GLY A 307 -10.21 -24.22 7.57
CA GLY A 307 -9.14 -23.99 8.54
C GLY A 307 -9.26 -24.92 9.74
N LEU A 308 -8.14 -25.53 10.11
CA LEU A 308 -7.97 -26.42 11.25
C LEU A 308 -6.83 -25.90 12.14
N TYR A 309 -7.08 -25.76 13.43
CA TYR A 309 -6.10 -25.32 14.41
C TYR A 309 -5.86 -26.43 15.42
N LEU A 310 -4.59 -26.76 15.63
CA LEU A 310 -4.14 -27.81 16.54
C LEU A 310 -3.30 -27.21 17.67
N PRO A 311 -3.48 -27.64 18.92
CA PRO A 311 -2.73 -27.08 20.03
C PRO A 311 -1.26 -27.53 19.99
N PHE A 312 -0.36 -26.57 20.20
CA PHE A 312 1.09 -26.76 20.20
C PHE A 312 1.55 -27.87 21.14
N ARG A 313 1.02 -27.90 22.37
CA ARG A 313 1.40 -28.91 23.38
C ARG A 313 1.12 -30.34 22.93
N GLN A 314 0.06 -30.56 22.14
CA GLN A 314 -0.26 -31.88 21.58
C GLN A 314 0.43 -32.16 20.24
N ASN A 315 0.92 -31.13 19.55
CA ASN A 315 1.47 -31.19 18.20
C ASN A 315 2.77 -30.37 18.13
N TYR A 316 3.78 -30.76 18.92
CA TYR A 316 5.02 -30.01 19.03
C TYR A 316 5.67 -29.72 17.67
N ARG A 317 6.14 -28.48 17.52
CA ARG A 317 6.76 -27.92 16.31
C ARG A 317 8.00 -27.14 16.72
N SER A 318 9.14 -27.40 16.11
CA SER A 318 10.35 -26.61 16.36
C SER A 318 10.35 -25.28 15.59
N ASP A 319 9.46 -25.13 14.61
CA ASP A 319 9.36 -24.00 13.67
C ASP A 319 8.18 -23.07 14.01
N MET A 320 8.16 -22.54 15.23
CA MET A 320 7.11 -21.62 15.69
C MET A 320 7.52 -20.16 15.51
N THR A 321 6.56 -19.34 15.09
CA THR A 321 6.67 -17.88 15.03
C THR A 321 5.95 -17.27 16.24
N LEU A 322 6.64 -16.43 17.00
CA LEU A 322 6.06 -15.66 18.10
C LEU A 322 5.32 -14.43 17.54
N THR A 323 4.04 -14.33 17.83
CA THR A 323 3.19 -13.19 17.49
C THR A 323 2.84 -12.41 18.74
N ILE A 324 2.94 -11.09 18.68
CA ILE A 324 2.66 -10.20 19.80
C ILE A 324 1.68 -9.12 19.34
N HIS A 325 0.60 -8.98 20.09
CA HIS A 325 -0.40 -7.95 19.91
C HIS A 325 -0.17 -6.86 20.95
N THR A 326 0.15 -5.66 20.50
CA THR A 326 0.45 -4.51 21.34
C THR A 326 -0.63 -3.43 21.19
N GLN A 327 -0.81 -2.61 22.23
CA GLN A 327 -1.45 -1.31 22.09
C GLN A 327 -0.41 -0.30 21.60
N GLY A 328 -0.70 0.43 20.52
CA GLY A 328 0.23 1.40 19.92
C GLY A 328 1.25 0.77 18.97
N ASP A 329 2.37 1.46 18.74
CA ASP A 329 3.42 1.03 17.80
C ASP A 329 4.13 -0.26 18.29
N PRO A 330 3.99 -1.39 17.57
CA PRO A 330 4.62 -2.65 17.97
C PRO A 330 6.15 -2.59 18.00
N MET A 331 6.76 -1.70 17.20
CA MET A 331 8.23 -1.65 17.08
C MET A 331 8.91 -1.14 18.36
N GLN A 332 8.20 -0.41 19.21
CA GLN A 332 8.70 0.08 20.50
C GLN A 332 8.93 -1.07 21.50
N TYR A 333 8.23 -2.20 21.35
CA TYR A 333 8.30 -3.35 22.25
C TYR A 333 9.41 -4.33 21.89
N VAL A 334 10.00 -4.22 20.70
CA VAL A 334 11.00 -5.16 20.19
C VAL A 334 12.22 -5.29 21.12
N PRO A 335 12.80 -4.22 21.69
CA PRO A 335 13.94 -4.34 22.61
C PRO A 335 13.59 -5.13 23.87
N ALA A 336 12.42 -4.90 24.45
CA ALA A 336 11.97 -5.59 25.66
C ALA A 336 11.69 -7.07 25.39
N VAL A 337 10.99 -7.39 24.31
CA VAL A 337 10.74 -8.78 23.88
C VAL A 337 12.05 -9.50 23.59
N ARG A 338 13.02 -8.83 22.95
CA ARG A 338 14.34 -9.39 22.70
C ARG A 338 15.08 -9.71 24.00
N ALA A 339 15.00 -8.83 25.00
CA ALA A 339 15.61 -9.06 26.30
C ALA A 339 15.01 -10.28 27.00
N GLU A 340 13.68 -10.44 26.98
CA GLU A 340 12.99 -11.61 27.55
C GLU A 340 13.39 -12.92 26.86
N VAL A 341 13.45 -12.94 25.52
CA VAL A 341 13.87 -14.13 24.77
C VAL A 341 15.32 -14.50 25.10
N LEU A 342 16.23 -13.53 25.14
CA LEU A 342 17.64 -13.77 25.46
C LEU A 342 17.88 -14.11 26.94
N ALA A 343 16.97 -13.71 27.84
CA ALA A 343 17.01 -14.10 29.25
C ALA A 343 16.63 -15.58 29.44
N LEU A 344 15.73 -16.11 28.60
CA LEU A 344 15.36 -17.52 28.58
C LEU A 344 16.44 -18.39 27.90
N ASP A 345 16.95 -17.93 26.76
CA ASP A 345 18.00 -18.61 26.00
C ASP A 345 18.91 -17.57 25.31
N PRO A 346 20.13 -17.34 25.83
CA PRO A 346 21.07 -16.36 25.27
C PRO A 346 21.51 -16.63 23.84
N ASP A 347 21.45 -17.89 23.40
CA ASP A 347 21.89 -18.31 22.07
C ASP A 347 20.73 -18.36 21.05
N MET A 348 19.50 -18.05 21.50
CA MET A 348 18.31 -18.10 20.65
C MET A 348 18.39 -17.09 19.49
N PRO A 349 18.38 -17.55 18.23
CA PRO A 349 18.44 -16.65 17.10
C PRO A 349 17.10 -15.92 16.93
N ILE A 350 17.10 -14.61 17.16
CA ILE A 350 15.97 -13.73 16.86
C ILE A 350 16.19 -13.13 15.49
N TRP A 351 15.47 -13.65 14.51
CA TRP A 351 15.53 -13.20 13.13
C TRP A 351 14.14 -12.81 12.63
N ASP A 352 14.12 -11.94 11.63
CA ASP A 352 12.92 -11.53 10.91
C ASP A 352 11.80 -10.84 11.71
N VAL A 353 12.18 -10.00 12.68
CA VAL A 353 11.26 -9.12 13.40
C VAL A 353 10.63 -8.10 12.45
N ARG A 354 9.29 -8.06 12.41
CA ARG A 354 8.51 -7.18 11.53
C ARG A 354 7.09 -7.01 12.06
N THR A 355 6.39 -5.98 11.59
CA THR A 355 4.96 -5.81 11.89
C THR A 355 4.10 -6.78 11.05
N MET A 356 2.86 -7.05 11.49
CA MET A 356 1.92 -7.87 10.71
C MET A 356 1.61 -7.24 9.34
N GLU A 357 1.58 -5.90 9.26
CA GLU A 357 1.47 -5.19 7.98
C GLU A 357 2.65 -5.57 7.07
N GLU A 358 3.89 -5.42 7.54
CA GLU A 358 5.06 -5.79 6.75
C GLU A 358 5.07 -7.27 6.35
N HIS A 359 4.61 -8.16 7.23
CA HIS A 359 4.46 -9.58 6.94
C HIS A 359 3.52 -9.83 5.75
N ILE A 360 2.30 -9.28 5.80
CA ILE A 360 1.29 -9.47 4.74
C ILE A 360 1.82 -8.94 3.40
N LEU A 361 2.52 -7.82 3.42
CA LEU A 361 3.03 -7.15 2.22
C LEU A 361 4.21 -7.85 1.59
N ARG A 362 5.11 -8.38 2.42
CA ARG A 362 6.23 -9.20 1.95
C ARG A 362 5.78 -10.62 1.60
N GLY A 363 4.65 -11.07 2.14
CA GLY A 363 4.03 -12.35 1.84
C GLY A 363 3.47 -12.41 0.42
N LYS A 364 2.42 -13.20 0.19
CA LYS A 364 1.92 -13.48 -1.17
C LYS A 364 1.29 -12.26 -1.86
N MET A 365 1.10 -11.13 -1.17
CA MET A 365 0.70 -9.85 -1.77
C MET A 365 1.69 -9.31 -2.80
N ILE A 366 2.99 -9.60 -2.64
CA ILE A 366 4.01 -9.16 -3.61
C ILE A 366 3.73 -9.70 -5.02
N LEU A 367 3.10 -10.88 -5.13
CA LEU A 367 2.71 -11.49 -6.39
C LEU A 367 1.73 -10.61 -7.16
N PHE A 368 0.75 -10.02 -6.46
CA PHE A 368 -0.22 -9.12 -7.08
C PHE A 368 0.46 -7.85 -7.56
N HIS A 369 1.35 -7.26 -6.76
CA HIS A 369 2.10 -6.07 -7.20
C HIS A 369 2.98 -6.36 -8.41
N ILE A 370 3.65 -7.53 -8.45
CA ILE A 370 4.48 -7.94 -9.59
C ILE A 370 3.61 -8.21 -10.81
N ALA A 371 2.46 -8.86 -10.65
CA ALA A 371 1.50 -9.09 -11.73
C ALA A 371 0.99 -7.75 -12.30
N THR A 372 0.66 -6.78 -11.45
CA THR A 372 0.30 -5.43 -11.89
C THR A 372 1.47 -4.75 -12.61
N ALA A 373 2.69 -4.86 -12.08
CA ALA A 373 3.88 -4.24 -12.66
C ALA A 373 4.24 -4.82 -14.04
N ILE A 374 4.20 -6.14 -14.21
CA ILE A 374 4.47 -6.77 -15.50
C ILE A 374 3.40 -6.43 -16.53
N VAL A 375 2.10 -6.41 -16.12
CA VAL A 375 1.00 -6.02 -17.01
C VAL A 375 1.14 -4.56 -17.44
N ALA A 376 1.50 -3.66 -16.53
CA ALA A 376 1.82 -2.27 -16.86
C ALA A 376 2.97 -2.18 -17.86
N ALA A 377 4.08 -2.87 -17.59
CA ALA A 377 5.26 -2.89 -18.44
C ALA A 377 4.97 -3.43 -19.84
N SER A 378 4.27 -4.57 -19.95
CA SER A 378 3.87 -5.14 -21.24
C SER A 378 2.88 -4.23 -21.98
N GLY A 379 1.97 -3.58 -21.26
CA GLY A 379 0.98 -2.66 -21.84
C GLY A 379 1.62 -1.45 -22.50
N GLY A 380 2.65 -0.85 -21.89
CA GLY A 380 3.41 0.24 -22.51
C GLY A 380 4.11 -0.17 -23.81
N MET A 381 4.53 -1.44 -23.90
CA MET A 381 5.21 -2.00 -25.08
C MET A 381 4.27 -2.39 -26.21
N ALA A 382 2.95 -2.41 -25.98
CA ALA A 382 1.98 -2.57 -27.05
C ALA A 382 2.09 -1.49 -28.13
N ALA A 383 2.63 -0.30 -27.81
CA ALA A 383 2.85 0.76 -28.78
C ALA A 383 3.86 0.40 -29.88
N LEU A 384 4.73 -0.59 -29.66
CA LEU A 384 5.78 -1.00 -30.61
C LEU A 384 5.28 -2.02 -31.64
N ILE A 385 4.28 -2.84 -31.27
CA ILE A 385 3.71 -3.86 -32.14
C ILE A 385 2.48 -3.27 -32.86
N PRO A 386 2.39 -3.39 -34.20
CA PRO A 386 1.25 -2.83 -34.94
C PRO A 386 -0.10 -3.49 -34.59
N PRO A 387 -1.22 -2.74 -34.66
CA PRO A 387 -1.35 -1.34 -35.07
C PRO A 387 -0.95 -0.34 -33.98
N SER A 388 -0.19 0.70 -34.33
CA SER A 388 0.30 1.72 -33.38
C SER A 388 -0.09 3.14 -33.80
N ILE A 389 -0.94 3.80 -33.00
CA ILE A 389 -1.34 5.21 -33.23
C ILE A 389 -0.12 6.13 -33.21
N ILE A 390 0.80 5.91 -32.27
CA ILE A 390 2.04 6.68 -32.13
C ILE A 390 2.91 6.54 -33.39
N GLY A 391 2.98 5.31 -33.94
CA GLY A 391 3.68 5.05 -35.20
C GLY A 391 3.06 5.77 -36.40
N VAL A 392 1.73 5.86 -36.49
CA VAL A 392 1.04 6.61 -37.55
C VAL A 392 1.34 8.11 -37.46
N ILE A 393 1.27 8.69 -36.27
CA ILE A 393 1.53 10.11 -36.03
C ILE A 393 2.97 10.46 -36.42
N TYR A 394 3.94 9.63 -36.01
CA TYR A 394 5.33 9.82 -36.38
C TYR A 394 5.53 9.68 -37.90
N GLY A 395 4.99 8.63 -38.52
CA GLY A 395 5.13 8.41 -39.97
C GLY A 395 4.62 9.58 -40.80
N TRP A 396 3.50 10.17 -40.39
CA TRP A 396 2.98 11.39 -41.01
C TRP A 396 3.94 12.59 -40.83
N GLN A 397 4.40 12.87 -39.61
CA GLN A 397 5.28 14.02 -39.35
C GLN A 397 6.66 13.89 -40.01
N ALA A 398 7.23 12.69 -39.99
CA ALA A 398 8.54 12.41 -40.55
C ALA A 398 8.50 12.14 -42.07
N ASN A 399 7.31 12.18 -42.67
CA ASN A 399 7.06 11.79 -44.07
C ASN A 399 7.68 10.40 -44.39
N ALA A 400 7.56 9.48 -43.44
CA ALA A 400 8.05 8.11 -43.52
C ALA A 400 6.89 7.14 -43.77
N SER A 401 7.17 6.02 -44.46
CA SER A 401 6.15 5.01 -44.73
C SER A 401 5.60 4.41 -43.43
N VAL A 402 4.30 4.60 -43.19
CA VAL A 402 3.59 4.02 -42.03
C VAL A 402 3.68 2.49 -42.04
N GLY A 403 3.58 1.87 -43.22
CA GLY A 403 3.76 0.42 -43.37
C GLY A 403 5.17 -0.05 -42.99
N ALA A 404 6.20 0.72 -43.34
CA ALA A 404 7.58 0.42 -42.96
C ALA A 404 7.82 0.60 -41.45
N ILE A 405 7.22 1.61 -40.82
CA ILE A 405 7.26 1.78 -39.35
C ILE A 405 6.57 0.59 -38.67
N PHE A 406 5.43 0.14 -39.19
CA PHE A 406 4.74 -1.01 -38.62
C PHE A 406 5.57 -2.28 -38.70
N LEU A 407 6.12 -2.59 -39.87
CA LEU A 407 7.01 -3.74 -40.04
C LEU A 407 8.28 -3.63 -39.19
N GLY A 408 8.83 -2.41 -39.06
CA GLY A 408 10.02 -2.15 -38.27
C GLY A 408 9.82 -2.32 -36.76
N GLY A 409 8.59 -2.23 -36.27
CA GLY A 409 8.24 -2.38 -34.86
C GLY A 409 8.14 -3.83 -34.37
N PHE A 410 7.93 -4.80 -35.28
CA PHE A 410 7.73 -6.21 -34.91
C PHE A 410 8.92 -6.82 -34.17
N LEU A 411 10.11 -6.79 -34.77
CA LEU A 411 11.30 -7.41 -34.18
C LEU A 411 11.73 -6.72 -32.86
N PRO A 412 11.79 -5.37 -32.78
CA PRO A 412 11.95 -4.65 -31.51
C PRO A 412 10.92 -5.07 -30.45
N GLY A 413 9.64 -5.21 -30.84
CA GLY A 413 8.56 -5.64 -29.94
C GLY A 413 8.81 -7.03 -29.36
N PHE A 414 9.23 -7.98 -30.20
CA PHE A 414 9.59 -9.32 -29.75
C PHE A 414 10.82 -9.35 -28.85
N ILE A 415 11.84 -8.54 -29.14
CA ILE A 415 13.04 -8.43 -28.28
C ILE A 415 12.65 -7.88 -26.91
N MET A 416 11.83 -6.84 -26.89
CA MET A 416 11.34 -6.21 -25.66
C MET A 416 10.49 -7.19 -24.82
N GLY A 417 9.49 -7.83 -25.45
CA GLY A 417 8.66 -8.84 -24.80
C GLY A 417 9.46 -10.05 -24.34
N GLY A 418 10.42 -10.52 -25.15
CA GLY A 418 11.35 -11.58 -24.80
C GLY A 418 12.20 -11.23 -23.58
N GLY A 419 12.71 -10.00 -23.49
CA GLY A 419 13.45 -9.51 -22.33
C GLY A 419 12.62 -9.57 -21.04
N LEU A 420 11.36 -9.12 -21.11
CA LEU A 420 10.41 -9.20 -19.98
C LEU A 420 10.10 -10.67 -19.60
N CYS A 421 9.90 -11.55 -20.58
CA CYS A 421 9.68 -12.98 -20.35
C CYS A 421 10.89 -13.65 -19.67
N VAL A 422 12.10 -13.37 -20.15
CA VAL A 422 13.35 -13.94 -19.60
C VAL A 422 13.54 -13.49 -18.15
N TYR A 423 13.38 -12.20 -17.87
CA TYR A 423 13.46 -11.68 -16.51
C TYR A 423 12.41 -12.35 -15.59
N THR A 424 11.16 -12.44 -16.06
CA THR A 424 10.05 -13.05 -15.31
C THR A 424 10.32 -14.52 -15.00
N TYR A 425 10.88 -15.28 -15.95
CA TYR A 425 11.27 -16.68 -15.75
C TYR A 425 12.33 -16.83 -14.65
N PHE A 426 13.40 -16.04 -14.71
CA PHE A 426 14.45 -16.09 -13.67
C PHE A 426 13.93 -15.65 -12.31
N TYR A 427 13.07 -14.64 -12.29
CA TYR A 427 12.43 -14.16 -11.06
C TYR A 427 11.52 -15.23 -10.44
N ALA A 428 10.67 -15.89 -11.24
CA ALA A 428 9.78 -16.95 -10.79
C ALA A 428 10.58 -18.16 -10.26
N LYS A 429 11.69 -18.53 -10.93
CA LYS A 429 12.59 -19.59 -10.47
C LYS A 429 13.25 -19.24 -9.14
N LYS A 430 13.72 -17.99 -8.98
CA LYS A 430 14.31 -17.50 -7.72
C LYS A 430 13.31 -17.55 -6.56
N MET A 431 12.05 -17.22 -6.83
CA MET A 431 10.97 -17.20 -5.82
C MET A 431 10.23 -18.54 -5.66
N LYS A 432 10.65 -19.60 -6.38
CA LYS A 432 10.05 -20.95 -6.33
C LYS A 432 8.52 -20.94 -6.44
N PHE A 433 7.99 -20.23 -7.44
CA PHE A 433 6.55 -20.21 -7.68
C PHE A 433 6.02 -21.62 -8.00
N PRO A 434 4.78 -21.94 -7.57
CA PRO A 434 4.16 -23.23 -7.88
C PRO A 434 4.02 -23.39 -9.39
N THR A 435 4.36 -24.58 -9.90
CA THR A 435 4.30 -24.91 -11.31
C THR A 435 3.16 -25.88 -11.58
N GLU A 436 2.33 -25.58 -12.58
CA GLU A 436 1.33 -26.53 -13.08
C GLU A 436 2.00 -27.66 -13.89
N PRO A 437 1.36 -28.85 -13.96
CA PRO A 437 1.84 -29.94 -14.82
C PRO A 437 1.90 -29.50 -16.29
N ARG A 438 2.92 -29.98 -17.03
CA ARG A 438 3.06 -29.67 -18.46
C ARG A 438 1.88 -30.22 -19.25
N ALA A 439 1.27 -29.37 -20.08
CA ALA A 439 0.26 -29.78 -21.03
C ALA A 439 0.83 -30.78 -22.06
N THR A 440 0.00 -31.74 -22.46
CA THR A 440 0.29 -32.73 -23.49
C THR A 440 0.19 -32.11 -24.89
N GLY A 441 0.87 -32.70 -25.88
CA GLY A 441 0.83 -32.21 -27.27
C GLY A 441 -0.58 -32.20 -27.87
N GLY A 442 -1.44 -33.13 -27.45
CA GLY A 442 -2.86 -33.17 -27.84
C GLY A 442 -3.66 -32.00 -27.27
N GLU A 443 -3.44 -31.64 -26.00
CA GLU A 443 -4.05 -30.47 -25.36
C GLU A 443 -3.61 -29.17 -26.03
N ILE A 444 -2.31 -29.04 -26.36
CA ILE A 444 -1.78 -27.87 -27.07
C ILE A 444 -2.45 -27.69 -28.43
N TRP A 445 -2.55 -28.77 -29.21
CA TRP A 445 -3.17 -28.71 -30.54
C TRP A 445 -4.67 -28.40 -30.48
N ARG A 446 -5.37 -28.96 -29.49
CA ARG A 446 -6.77 -28.67 -29.24
C ARG A 446 -6.96 -27.20 -28.85
N ALA A 447 -6.18 -26.69 -27.89
CA ALA A 447 -6.22 -25.30 -27.49
C ALA A 447 -5.89 -24.34 -28.65
N PHE A 448 -4.91 -24.69 -29.48
CA PHE A 448 -4.58 -23.92 -30.68
C PHE A 448 -5.77 -23.82 -31.64
N LYS A 449 -6.45 -24.94 -31.94
CA LYS A 449 -7.65 -24.96 -32.79
C LYS A 449 -8.80 -24.15 -32.20
N GLU A 450 -9.04 -24.29 -30.90
CA GLU A 450 -10.09 -23.56 -30.18
C GLU A 450 -9.80 -22.04 -30.19
N SER A 451 -8.52 -21.63 -30.19
CA SER A 451 -8.10 -20.23 -30.22
C SER A 451 -8.03 -19.59 -31.62
N LEU A 452 -8.19 -20.38 -32.70
CA LEU A 452 -8.00 -19.91 -34.08
C LEU A 452 -8.85 -18.69 -34.45
N PRO A 453 -10.14 -18.58 -34.04
CA PRO A 453 -10.94 -17.38 -34.31
C PRO A 453 -10.39 -16.14 -33.61
N ALA A 454 -9.86 -16.26 -32.40
CA ALA A 454 -9.22 -15.12 -31.73
C ALA A 454 -7.92 -14.70 -32.44
N LEU A 455 -7.14 -15.67 -32.94
CA LEU A 455 -5.89 -15.41 -33.67
C LEU A 455 -6.10 -14.80 -35.06
N LEU A 456 -7.27 -14.98 -35.67
CA LEU A 456 -7.62 -14.31 -36.93
C LEU A 456 -7.79 -12.80 -36.77
N MET A 457 -8.08 -12.29 -35.57
CA MET A 457 -8.31 -10.86 -35.35
C MET A 457 -7.07 -10.00 -35.69
N PRO A 458 -5.86 -10.27 -35.18
CA PRO A 458 -4.64 -9.58 -35.65
C PRO A 458 -4.43 -9.67 -37.16
N VAL A 459 -4.74 -10.81 -37.79
CA VAL A 459 -4.59 -11.01 -39.24
C VAL A 459 -5.55 -10.12 -40.03
N ILE A 460 -6.80 -10.00 -39.59
CA ILE A 460 -7.81 -9.13 -40.21
C ILE A 460 -7.38 -7.66 -40.10
N ILE A 461 -6.91 -7.25 -38.92
CA ILE A 461 -6.45 -5.88 -38.66
C ILE A 461 -5.23 -5.55 -39.54
N LEU A 462 -4.18 -6.36 -39.45
CA LEU A 462 -2.92 -6.11 -40.17
C LEU A 462 -3.08 -6.29 -41.67
N GLY A 463 -3.79 -7.34 -42.10
CA GLY A 463 -4.10 -7.59 -43.50
C GLY A 463 -4.90 -6.44 -44.12
N GLY A 464 -5.96 -5.98 -43.44
CA GLY A 464 -6.77 -4.84 -43.88
C GLY A 464 -5.98 -3.54 -43.99
N ILE A 465 -5.06 -3.28 -43.05
CA ILE A 465 -4.19 -2.10 -43.09
C ILE A 465 -3.13 -2.21 -44.20
N PHE A 466 -2.42 -3.32 -44.32
CA PHE A 466 -1.34 -3.49 -45.30
C PHE A 466 -1.85 -3.58 -46.74
N THR A 467 -3.06 -4.08 -46.94
CA THR A 467 -3.73 -4.06 -48.26
C THR A 467 -4.38 -2.72 -48.59
N GLY A 468 -4.44 -1.79 -47.63
CA GLY A 468 -5.05 -0.46 -47.80
C GLY A 468 -6.58 -0.46 -47.80
N VAL A 469 -7.22 -1.58 -47.40
CA VAL A 469 -8.68 -1.71 -47.33
C VAL A 469 -9.26 -0.91 -46.16
N PHE A 470 -8.53 -0.86 -45.03
CA PHE A 470 -8.93 -0.11 -43.83
C PHE A 470 -7.80 0.81 -43.35
N THR A 471 -8.18 1.98 -42.83
CA THR A 471 -7.31 2.80 -41.98
C THR A 471 -7.19 2.19 -40.57
N ALA A 472 -6.22 2.64 -39.78
CA ALA A 472 -6.00 2.12 -38.42
C ALA A 472 -7.23 2.29 -37.50
N THR A 473 -7.98 3.39 -37.65
CA THR A 473 -9.20 3.66 -36.89
C THR A 473 -10.37 2.77 -37.32
N GLU A 474 -10.50 2.50 -38.62
CA GLU A 474 -11.53 1.60 -39.15
C GLU A 474 -11.22 0.14 -38.78
N ALA A 475 -9.94 -0.25 -38.81
CA ALA A 475 -9.51 -1.59 -38.42
C ALA A 475 -9.89 -1.90 -36.96
N ALA A 476 -9.85 -0.92 -36.05
CA ALA A 476 -10.31 -1.08 -34.68
C ALA A 476 -11.83 -1.33 -34.59
N ALA A 477 -12.65 -0.61 -35.38
CA ALA A 477 -14.09 -0.84 -35.43
C ALA A 477 -14.41 -2.24 -35.98
N VAL A 478 -13.72 -2.67 -37.05
CA VAL A 478 -13.85 -4.02 -37.61
C VAL A 478 -13.44 -5.08 -36.58
N ALA A 479 -12.39 -4.85 -35.80
CA ALA A 479 -11.96 -5.76 -34.74
C ALA A 479 -13.03 -5.93 -33.65
N VAL A 480 -13.66 -4.82 -33.21
CA VAL A 480 -14.76 -4.87 -32.22
C VAL A 480 -15.94 -5.66 -32.77
N VAL A 481 -16.35 -5.40 -34.01
CA VAL A 481 -17.45 -6.13 -34.66
C VAL A 481 -17.10 -7.62 -34.76
N TYR A 482 -15.93 -7.96 -35.30
CA TYR A 482 -15.48 -9.34 -35.43
C TYR A 482 -15.41 -10.06 -34.07
N GLY A 483 -14.80 -9.42 -33.07
CA GLY A 483 -14.71 -9.96 -31.71
C GLY A 483 -16.08 -10.21 -31.09
N PHE A 484 -17.03 -9.29 -31.31
CA PHE A 484 -18.41 -9.46 -30.88
C PHE A 484 -19.09 -10.67 -31.53
N PHE A 485 -18.93 -10.84 -32.85
CA PHE A 485 -19.46 -12.01 -33.56
C PHE A 485 -18.83 -13.32 -33.09
N VAL A 486 -17.51 -13.36 -32.89
CA VAL A 486 -16.81 -14.55 -32.41
C VAL A 486 -17.24 -14.90 -30.97
N ALA A 487 -17.35 -13.91 -30.08
CA ALA A 487 -17.80 -14.12 -28.71
C ALA A 487 -19.25 -14.63 -28.63
N LEU A 488 -20.14 -14.11 -29.48
CA LEU A 488 -21.56 -14.47 -29.50
C LEU A 488 -21.82 -15.82 -30.16
N PHE A 489 -21.21 -16.09 -31.32
CA PHE A 489 -21.55 -17.27 -32.15
C PHE A 489 -20.59 -18.44 -31.99
N TYR A 490 -19.29 -18.19 -31.82
CA TYR A 490 -18.28 -19.25 -31.72
C TYR A 490 -18.07 -19.70 -30.27
N TYR A 491 -17.61 -18.79 -29.40
CA TYR A 491 -17.38 -19.11 -27.99
C TYR A 491 -18.69 -19.21 -27.20
N ARG A 492 -19.75 -18.51 -27.65
CA ARG A 492 -21.07 -18.47 -27.00
C ARG A 492 -21.00 -18.04 -25.53
N GLU A 493 -20.01 -17.21 -25.20
CA GLU A 493 -19.77 -16.69 -23.85
C GLU A 493 -20.62 -15.44 -23.57
N LEU A 494 -21.05 -14.73 -24.62
CA LEU A 494 -21.83 -13.50 -24.53
C LEU A 494 -23.30 -13.76 -24.88
N LYS A 495 -24.25 -13.19 -24.12
CA LYS A 495 -25.66 -13.11 -24.50
C LYS A 495 -26.04 -11.67 -24.84
N TRP A 496 -27.10 -11.50 -25.62
CA TRP A 496 -27.66 -10.18 -25.93
C TRP A 496 -28.03 -9.37 -24.69
N ALA A 497 -28.42 -10.04 -23.60
CA ALA A 497 -28.75 -9.43 -22.32
C ALA A 497 -27.52 -8.87 -21.57
N ASP A 498 -26.31 -9.33 -21.88
CA ASP A 498 -25.08 -8.88 -21.21
C ASP A 498 -24.55 -7.56 -21.79
N LEU A 499 -25.00 -7.18 -23.00
CA LEU A 499 -24.54 -5.96 -23.70
C LEU A 499 -24.66 -4.68 -22.87
N PRO A 500 -25.81 -4.35 -22.26
CA PRO A 500 -25.93 -3.13 -21.46
C PRO A 500 -24.91 -3.09 -20.32
N ARG A 501 -24.68 -4.22 -19.65
CA ARG A 501 -23.70 -4.31 -18.57
C ARG A 501 -22.28 -4.10 -19.08
N ILE A 502 -21.92 -4.78 -20.17
CA ILE A 502 -20.57 -4.68 -20.78
C ILE A 502 -20.29 -3.24 -21.26
N LEU A 503 -21.27 -2.59 -21.87
CA LEU A 503 -21.15 -1.20 -22.31
C LEU A 503 -20.95 -0.25 -21.13
N VAL A 504 -21.71 -0.42 -20.05
CA VAL A 504 -21.56 0.41 -18.83
C VAL A 504 -20.21 0.15 -18.16
N GLU A 505 -19.82 -1.11 -17.96
CA GLU A 505 -18.52 -1.46 -17.35
C GLU A 505 -17.34 -0.94 -18.19
N SER A 506 -17.43 -1.03 -19.52
CA SER A 506 -16.44 -0.48 -20.44
C SER A 506 -16.38 1.05 -20.37
N ALA A 507 -17.54 1.72 -20.30
CA ALA A 507 -17.64 3.17 -20.16
C ALA A 507 -17.10 3.66 -18.81
N VAL A 508 -17.38 2.96 -17.72
CA VAL A 508 -16.85 3.28 -16.38
C VAL A 508 -15.35 3.12 -16.32
N THR A 509 -14.82 2.00 -16.84
CA THR A 509 -13.37 1.74 -16.86
C THR A 509 -12.65 2.77 -17.72
N THR A 510 -13.17 3.05 -18.92
CA THR A 510 -12.61 4.04 -19.85
C THR A 510 -12.75 5.46 -19.30
N GLY A 511 -13.87 5.79 -18.64
CA GLY A 511 -14.13 7.10 -18.05
C GLY A 511 -13.23 7.39 -16.86
N PHE A 512 -12.99 6.42 -15.98
CA PHE A 512 -12.02 6.56 -14.88
C PHE A 512 -10.61 6.79 -15.42
N VAL A 513 -10.18 5.98 -16.39
CA VAL A 513 -8.87 6.17 -17.05
C VAL A 513 -8.81 7.53 -17.76
N GLY A 514 -9.85 7.92 -18.49
CA GLY A 514 -9.93 9.21 -19.19
C GLY A 514 -9.86 10.39 -18.23
N LEU A 515 -10.50 10.32 -17.07
CA LEU A 515 -10.41 11.35 -16.02
C LEU A 515 -9.00 11.46 -15.46
N LEU A 516 -8.35 10.32 -15.14
CA LEU A 516 -6.96 10.28 -14.70
C LEU A 516 -6.01 10.90 -15.75
N LEU A 517 -6.20 10.54 -17.02
CA LEU A 517 -5.42 11.09 -18.13
C LEU A 517 -5.68 12.58 -18.35
N GLY A 518 -6.93 13.03 -18.19
CA GLY A 518 -7.31 14.44 -18.30
C GLY A 518 -6.64 15.30 -17.23
N LEU A 519 -6.64 14.83 -15.98
CA LEU A 519 -5.95 15.51 -14.88
C LEU A 519 -4.43 15.54 -15.10
N ALA A 520 -3.83 14.44 -15.55
CA ALA A 520 -2.40 14.39 -15.89
C ALA A 520 -2.03 15.31 -17.07
N SER A 521 -2.95 15.52 -18.02
CA SER A 521 -2.72 16.37 -19.18
C SER A 521 -2.57 17.85 -18.83
N VAL A 522 -3.15 18.32 -17.72
CA VAL A 522 -2.95 19.69 -17.23
C VAL A 522 -1.48 19.94 -16.88
N PHE A 523 -0.84 19.00 -16.19
CA PHE A 523 0.58 19.08 -15.89
C PHE A 523 1.44 19.09 -17.16
N GLY A 524 1.06 18.27 -18.14
CA GLY A 524 1.76 18.26 -19.42
C GLY A 524 1.59 19.55 -20.24
N TRP A 525 0.43 20.20 -20.14
CA TRP A 525 0.21 21.52 -20.71
C TRP A 525 1.10 22.59 -20.06
N VAL A 526 1.22 22.60 -18.72
CA VAL A 526 2.12 23.54 -18.01
C VAL A 526 3.56 23.39 -18.49
N LEU A 527 4.09 22.17 -18.57
CA LEU A 527 5.45 21.92 -19.09
C LEU A 527 5.63 22.38 -20.54
N THR A 528 4.58 22.28 -21.34
CA THR A 528 4.57 22.74 -22.74
C THR A 528 4.61 24.26 -22.82
N VAL A 529 3.82 24.95 -21.99
CA VAL A 529 3.80 26.42 -21.89
C VAL A 529 5.16 26.96 -21.43
N GLU A 530 5.80 26.29 -20.49
CA GLU A 530 7.15 26.61 -20.01
C GLU A 530 8.26 26.36 -21.06
N GLN A 531 7.88 25.76 -22.19
CA GLN A 531 8.78 25.33 -23.27
C GLN A 531 9.91 24.43 -22.76
N ALA A 532 9.67 23.68 -21.68
CA ALA A 532 10.70 22.82 -21.08
C ALA A 532 11.23 21.77 -22.08
N PRO A 533 10.39 21.07 -22.86
CA PRO A 533 10.87 20.12 -23.88
C PRO A 533 11.69 20.80 -24.98
N LEU A 534 11.32 22.02 -25.39
CA LEU A 534 12.01 22.82 -26.42
C LEU A 534 13.41 23.26 -25.95
N LYS A 535 13.51 23.77 -24.72
CA LYS A 535 14.80 24.17 -24.12
C LYS A 535 15.75 22.98 -24.02
N LEU A 536 15.25 21.83 -23.57
CA LEU A 536 16.05 20.60 -23.51
C LEU A 536 16.51 20.13 -24.90
N ALA A 537 15.62 20.15 -25.90
CA ALA A 537 16.00 19.81 -27.27
C ALA A 537 17.10 20.74 -27.83
N SER A 538 17.02 22.04 -27.54
CA SER A 538 18.05 23.01 -27.98
C SER A 538 19.44 22.75 -27.36
N LEU A 539 19.48 22.32 -26.10
CA LEU A 539 20.72 21.91 -25.41
C LEU A 539 21.30 20.63 -26.04
N ILE A 540 20.46 19.68 -26.41
CA ILE A 540 20.92 18.46 -27.09
C ILE A 540 21.57 18.82 -28.43
N LEU A 541 20.95 19.72 -29.19
CA LEU A 541 21.47 20.16 -30.48
C LEU A 541 22.82 20.89 -30.36
N SER A 542 23.09 21.58 -29.26
CA SER A 542 24.38 22.27 -29.05
C SER A 542 25.52 21.36 -28.61
N VAL A 543 25.21 20.24 -27.94
CA VAL A 543 26.21 19.30 -27.38
C VAL A 543 26.43 18.07 -28.28
N SER A 544 25.53 17.78 -29.22
CA SER A 544 25.59 16.57 -30.05
C SER A 544 26.60 16.69 -31.21
N GLY A 545 27.86 16.34 -30.95
CA GLY A 545 28.91 16.24 -31.98
C GLY A 545 28.98 14.90 -32.73
N SER A 546 28.28 13.85 -32.24
CA SER A 546 28.32 12.48 -32.79
C SER A 546 26.93 11.85 -32.83
N PRO A 547 26.61 11.01 -33.85
CA PRO A 547 25.31 10.32 -33.96
C PRO A 547 24.98 9.48 -32.71
N TRP A 548 25.98 8.86 -32.08
CA TRP A 548 25.79 8.02 -30.89
C TRP A 548 25.37 8.82 -29.65
N VAL A 549 26.00 9.99 -29.48
CA VAL A 549 25.68 10.91 -28.38
C VAL A 549 24.30 11.55 -28.62
N PHE A 550 24.00 11.91 -29.87
CA PHE A 550 22.67 12.38 -30.25
C PHE A 550 21.58 11.37 -29.89
N LEU A 551 21.73 10.10 -30.29
CA LEU A 551 20.76 9.04 -29.98
C LEU A 551 20.60 8.79 -28.48
N LEU A 552 21.70 8.80 -27.72
CA LEU A 552 21.63 8.68 -26.25
C LEU A 552 20.84 9.82 -25.62
N LEU A 553 21.11 11.06 -26.04
CA LEU A 553 20.43 12.24 -25.53
C LEU A 553 18.96 12.26 -25.92
N VAL A 554 18.62 11.82 -27.14
CA VAL A 554 17.23 11.63 -27.58
C VAL A 554 16.51 10.61 -26.71
N ASN A 555 17.15 9.47 -26.39
CA ASN A 555 16.57 8.48 -25.49
C ASN A 555 16.28 9.08 -24.11
N VAL A 556 17.26 9.74 -23.50
CA VAL A 556 17.08 10.39 -22.19
C VAL A 556 15.95 11.42 -22.25
N LEU A 557 15.92 12.27 -23.28
CA LEU A 557 14.87 13.27 -23.46
C LEU A 557 13.48 12.64 -23.59
N PHE A 558 13.32 11.62 -24.44
CA PHE A 558 12.03 11.00 -24.67
C PHE A 558 11.57 10.14 -23.49
N LEU A 559 12.48 9.50 -22.76
CA LEU A 559 12.14 8.83 -21.50
C LEU A 559 11.62 9.84 -20.48
N LEU A 560 12.36 10.93 -20.25
CA LEU A 560 11.95 11.96 -19.31
C LEU A 560 10.64 12.62 -19.74
N ALA A 561 10.53 13.04 -20.99
CA ALA A 561 9.30 13.64 -21.52
C ALA A 561 8.11 12.65 -21.44
N GLY A 562 8.34 11.38 -21.76
CA GLY A 562 7.34 10.31 -21.72
C GLY A 562 6.80 10.02 -20.32
N CYS A 563 7.57 10.30 -19.26
CA CYS A 563 7.10 10.17 -17.89
C CYS A 563 6.04 11.21 -17.50
N PHE A 564 5.90 12.32 -18.25
CA PHE A 564 5.04 13.45 -17.89
C PHE A 564 4.03 13.85 -18.95
N LEU A 565 4.39 13.71 -20.24
CA LEU A 565 3.61 14.19 -21.37
C LEU A 565 2.98 13.01 -22.12
N ASN A 566 1.83 13.27 -22.74
CA ASN A 566 1.21 12.33 -23.66
C ASN A 566 2.06 12.21 -24.95
N ALA A 567 2.23 10.99 -25.49
CA ALA A 567 3.06 10.74 -26.67
C ALA A 567 2.70 11.61 -27.86
N THR A 568 1.40 11.85 -28.10
CA THR A 568 0.95 12.71 -29.19
C THR A 568 1.52 14.12 -29.07
N ALA A 569 1.51 14.71 -27.86
CA ALA A 569 2.08 16.03 -27.61
C ALA A 569 3.60 16.03 -27.80
N ILE A 570 4.29 15.02 -27.25
CA ILE A 570 5.74 14.88 -27.37
C ILE A 570 6.15 14.83 -28.84
N LEU A 571 5.49 13.99 -29.65
CA LEU A 571 5.85 13.84 -31.06
C LEU A 571 5.65 15.15 -31.82
N ILE A 572 4.48 15.80 -31.69
CA ILE A 572 4.17 17.06 -32.38
C ILE A 572 5.18 18.16 -32.05
N ILE A 573 5.66 18.22 -30.81
CA ILE A 573 6.59 19.26 -30.36
C ILE A 573 8.03 18.92 -30.75
N LEU A 574 8.49 17.70 -30.45
CA LEU A 574 9.92 17.35 -30.50
C LEU A 574 10.39 16.81 -31.85
N VAL A 575 9.53 16.11 -32.60
CA VAL A 575 9.95 15.50 -33.88
C VAL A 575 10.39 16.55 -34.90
N PRO A 576 9.65 17.65 -35.16
CA PRO A 576 10.08 18.65 -36.14
C PRO A 576 11.45 19.27 -35.85
N ILE A 577 11.85 19.30 -34.57
CA ILE A 577 13.10 19.89 -34.10
C ILE A 577 14.27 18.90 -34.25
N LEU A 578 14.04 17.63 -33.91
CA LEU A 578 15.08 16.61 -33.86
C LEU A 578 15.29 15.89 -35.19
N LEU A 579 14.24 15.82 -36.02
CA LEU A 579 14.27 15.13 -37.31
C LEU A 579 15.34 15.68 -38.27
N PRO A 580 15.51 17.01 -38.45
CA PRO A 580 16.56 17.54 -39.33
C PRO A 580 17.97 17.13 -38.88
N MET A 581 18.19 17.02 -37.57
CA MET A 581 19.48 16.57 -37.01
C MET A 581 19.69 15.06 -37.23
N ALA A 582 18.65 14.26 -37.04
CA ALA A 582 18.70 12.82 -37.32
C ALA A 582 19.05 12.55 -38.80
N GLN A 583 18.43 13.29 -39.72
CA GLN A 583 18.74 13.24 -41.16
C GLN A 583 20.19 13.66 -41.45
N ARG A 584 20.68 14.74 -40.83
CA ARG A 584 22.06 15.20 -40.97
C ARG A 584 23.08 14.14 -40.55
N PHE A 585 22.75 13.36 -39.53
CA PHE A 585 23.57 12.24 -39.06
C PHE A 585 23.39 10.95 -39.87
N GLY A 586 22.54 10.94 -40.90
CA GLY A 586 22.29 9.76 -41.73
C GLY A 586 21.51 8.66 -41.02
N ILE A 587 20.75 9.00 -39.98
CA ILE A 587 19.91 8.02 -39.26
C ILE A 587 18.65 7.76 -40.09
N ASP A 588 18.35 6.48 -40.36
CA ASP A 588 17.15 6.10 -41.09
C ASP A 588 15.88 6.52 -40.32
N LEU A 589 14.91 7.09 -41.04
CA LEU A 589 13.69 7.65 -40.46
C LEU A 589 12.79 6.57 -39.84
N VAL A 590 12.78 5.35 -40.37
CA VAL A 590 12.03 4.23 -39.79
C VAL A 590 12.69 3.85 -38.47
N HIS A 591 14.01 3.68 -38.46
CA HIS A 591 14.75 3.34 -37.25
C HIS A 591 14.61 4.41 -36.16
N PHE A 592 14.74 5.69 -36.52
CA PHE A 592 14.52 6.80 -35.61
C PHE A 592 13.10 6.76 -35.01
N GLY A 593 12.09 6.50 -35.84
CA GLY A 593 10.71 6.34 -35.38
C GLY A 593 10.52 5.22 -34.36
N ILE A 594 11.11 4.04 -34.61
CA ILE A 594 11.07 2.91 -33.68
C ILE A 594 11.72 3.27 -32.34
N ILE A 595 12.85 3.98 -32.36
CA ILE A 595 13.50 4.45 -31.12
C ILE A 595 12.56 5.36 -30.35
N LEU A 596 11.93 6.35 -31.00
CA LEU A 596 11.00 7.26 -30.32
C LEU A 596 9.80 6.51 -29.75
N ILE A 597 9.19 5.59 -30.51
CA ILE A 597 8.04 4.79 -30.06
C ILE A 597 8.42 3.93 -28.84
N ALA A 598 9.60 3.30 -28.86
CA ALA A 598 10.08 2.49 -27.75
C ALA A 598 10.28 3.34 -26.47
N ASN A 599 10.89 4.51 -26.59
CA ASN A 599 11.04 5.44 -25.45
C ASN A 599 9.68 5.87 -24.88
N LEU A 600 8.73 6.24 -25.75
CA LEU A 600 7.40 6.68 -25.34
C LEU A 600 6.63 5.57 -24.62
N GLY A 601 6.73 4.34 -25.11
CA GLY A 601 6.15 3.18 -24.43
C GLY A 601 6.76 2.94 -23.05
N ILE A 602 8.06 3.19 -22.86
CA ILE A 602 8.71 3.11 -21.53
C ILE A 602 8.25 4.27 -20.64
N GLY A 603 8.11 5.47 -21.20
CA GLY A 603 7.56 6.64 -20.53
C GLY A 603 6.15 6.40 -19.97
N TYR A 604 5.29 5.71 -20.72
CA TYR A 604 3.95 5.33 -20.27
C TYR A 604 3.90 4.40 -19.06
N VAL A 605 5.01 3.75 -18.72
CA VAL A 605 5.11 2.87 -17.55
C VAL A 605 5.88 3.56 -16.42
N SER A 606 6.73 4.53 -16.75
CA SER A 606 7.68 5.13 -15.82
C SER A 606 7.03 6.20 -14.93
N PRO A 607 7.28 6.18 -13.61
CA PRO A 607 6.89 7.28 -12.71
C PRO A 607 7.52 8.62 -13.13
N PRO A 608 6.88 9.77 -12.83
CA PRO A 608 5.82 9.96 -11.84
C PRO A 608 4.38 9.92 -12.39
N VAL A 609 4.16 10.04 -13.71
CA VAL A 609 2.84 9.86 -14.30
C VAL A 609 2.66 8.40 -14.72
N GLY A 610 3.28 7.93 -15.80
CA GLY A 610 3.15 6.53 -16.20
C GLY A 610 1.69 6.08 -16.42
N THR A 611 1.09 6.51 -17.53
CA THR A 611 -0.32 6.24 -17.86
C THR A 611 -0.71 4.76 -17.77
N CYS A 612 0.07 3.84 -18.36
CA CYS A 612 -0.15 2.40 -18.28
C CYS A 612 -0.03 1.87 -16.85
N LEU A 613 0.86 2.45 -16.04
CA LEU A 613 1.00 2.10 -14.63
C LEU A 613 -0.25 2.49 -13.83
N TYR A 614 -0.81 3.68 -14.05
CA TYR A 614 -2.08 4.09 -13.41
C TYR A 614 -3.24 3.20 -13.83
N VAL A 615 -3.37 2.87 -15.12
CA VAL A 615 -4.43 1.98 -15.60
C VAL A 615 -4.32 0.60 -14.96
N ALA A 616 -3.11 0.02 -14.95
CA ALA A 616 -2.87 -1.28 -14.32
C ALA A 616 -3.19 -1.26 -12.81
N CYS A 617 -2.79 -0.20 -12.10
CA CYS A 617 -3.11 -0.03 -10.68
C CYS A 617 -4.63 0.14 -10.45
N GLY A 618 -5.33 0.88 -11.32
CA GLY A 618 -6.78 1.05 -11.26
C GLY A 618 -7.54 -0.26 -11.47
N ILE A 619 -7.13 -1.06 -12.45
CA ILE A 619 -7.74 -2.38 -12.74
C ILE A 619 -7.47 -3.36 -11.60
N SER A 620 -6.21 -3.45 -11.16
CA SER A 620 -5.79 -4.40 -10.10
C SER A 620 -6.14 -3.93 -8.68
N LYS A 621 -6.65 -2.69 -8.54
CA LYS A 621 -6.94 -2.00 -7.28
C LYS A 621 -5.73 -1.97 -6.32
N GLN A 622 -4.52 -1.98 -6.87
CA GLN A 622 -3.29 -1.92 -6.07
C GLN A 622 -2.84 -0.47 -5.88
N PRO A 623 -2.36 -0.11 -4.68
CA PRO A 623 -1.82 1.22 -4.44
C PRO A 623 -0.52 1.44 -5.23
N LEU A 624 -0.44 2.55 -5.98
CA LEU A 624 0.68 2.88 -6.86
C LEU A 624 2.05 2.74 -6.17
N GLY A 625 2.20 3.29 -4.98
CA GLY A 625 3.47 3.26 -4.23
C GLY A 625 4.00 1.86 -3.95
N ARG A 626 3.12 0.84 -3.89
CA ARG A 626 3.52 -0.56 -3.68
C ARG A 626 3.89 -1.28 -4.98
N VAL A 627 3.46 -0.77 -6.14
CA VAL A 627 3.77 -1.31 -7.48
C VAL A 627 5.06 -0.72 -8.05
N ILE A 628 5.43 0.51 -7.69
CA ILE A 628 6.66 1.18 -8.18
C ILE A 628 7.92 0.37 -7.90
N LYS A 629 8.07 -0.18 -6.68
CA LYS A 629 9.27 -0.96 -6.31
C LYS A 629 9.39 -2.26 -7.14
N PRO A 630 8.35 -3.11 -7.23
CA PRO A 630 8.33 -4.26 -8.14
C PRO A 630 8.50 -3.92 -9.62
N LEU A 631 8.12 -2.70 -10.04
CA LEU A 631 8.23 -2.26 -11.43
C LEU A 631 9.68 -1.93 -11.85
N ALA A 632 10.51 -1.42 -10.95
CA ALA A 632 11.85 -0.94 -11.29
C ALA A 632 12.74 -1.95 -12.06
N PRO A 633 12.77 -3.25 -11.72
CA PRO A 633 13.50 -4.24 -12.51
C PRO A 633 12.97 -4.41 -13.94
N PHE A 634 11.66 -4.32 -14.15
CA PHE A 634 11.07 -4.41 -15.49
C PHE A 634 11.45 -3.18 -16.33
N LEU A 635 11.44 -1.98 -15.73
CA LEU A 635 11.92 -0.77 -16.39
C LEU A 635 13.41 -0.89 -16.77
N ALA A 636 14.24 -1.44 -15.88
CA ALA A 636 15.66 -1.66 -16.18
C ALA A 636 15.84 -2.58 -17.40
N VAL A 637 15.08 -3.67 -17.48
CA VAL A 637 15.08 -4.56 -18.65
C VAL A 637 14.65 -3.81 -19.91
N MET A 638 13.57 -3.03 -19.84
CA MET A 638 13.08 -2.25 -20.98
C MET A 638 14.11 -1.22 -21.45
N VAL A 639 14.81 -0.54 -20.54
CA VAL A 639 15.88 0.40 -20.88
C VAL A 639 17.07 -0.31 -21.53
N VAL A 640 17.46 -1.48 -21.03
CA VAL A 640 18.53 -2.28 -21.66
C VAL A 640 18.14 -2.69 -23.09
N MET A 641 16.90 -3.15 -23.28
CA MET A 641 16.39 -3.51 -24.62
C MET A 641 16.28 -2.28 -25.54
N LEU A 642 15.89 -1.11 -25.00
CA LEU A 642 15.88 0.15 -25.74
C LEU A 642 17.29 0.51 -26.23
N LEU A 643 18.31 0.41 -25.39
CA LEU A 643 19.69 0.71 -25.79
C LEU A 643 20.15 -0.27 -26.88
N LEU A 644 19.80 -1.55 -26.75
CA LEU A 644 20.09 -2.55 -27.77
C LEU A 644 19.42 -2.20 -29.11
N ILE A 645 18.14 -1.83 -29.09
CA ILE A 645 17.40 -1.40 -30.28
C ILE A 645 18.07 -0.14 -30.88
N THR A 646 18.39 0.85 -30.05
CA THR A 646 18.97 2.14 -30.49
C THR A 646 20.32 1.98 -31.18
N TYR A 647 21.20 1.13 -30.66
CA TYR A 647 22.56 1.01 -31.18
C TYR A 647 22.72 -0.08 -32.25
N VAL A 648 21.68 -0.88 -32.50
CA VAL A 648 21.68 -1.91 -33.54
C VAL A 648 20.54 -1.64 -34.53
N PRO A 649 20.73 -0.72 -35.51
CA PRO A 649 19.70 -0.34 -36.48
C PRO A 649 19.12 -1.52 -37.28
N TRP A 650 19.91 -2.57 -37.47
CA TRP A 650 19.50 -3.81 -38.12
C TRP A 650 18.20 -4.39 -37.51
N ILE A 651 18.02 -4.26 -36.20
CA ILE A 651 16.83 -4.76 -35.49
C ILE A 651 15.55 -4.10 -36.03
N SER A 652 15.59 -2.80 -36.30
CA SER A 652 14.41 -2.06 -36.80
C SER A 652 14.26 -2.13 -38.33
N LEU A 653 15.34 -2.37 -39.06
CA LEU A 653 15.37 -2.22 -40.52
C LEU A 653 15.30 -3.55 -41.29
N VAL A 654 15.63 -4.69 -40.67
CA VAL A 654 15.69 -5.97 -41.39
C VAL A 654 14.34 -6.37 -42.01
N ILE A 655 13.24 -6.28 -41.26
CA ILE A 655 11.91 -6.66 -41.77
C ILE A 655 11.43 -5.67 -42.85
N PRO A 656 11.48 -4.34 -42.62
CA PRO A 656 11.13 -3.37 -43.66
C PRO A 656 11.95 -3.53 -44.95
N ASN A 657 13.26 -3.72 -44.85
CA ASN A 657 14.15 -3.82 -46.01
C ASN A 657 13.87 -5.08 -46.84
N LEU A 658 13.54 -6.21 -46.17
CA LEU A 658 13.15 -7.44 -46.84
C LEU A 658 11.84 -7.30 -47.65
N VAL A 659 10.88 -6.52 -47.14
CA VAL A 659 9.56 -6.35 -47.77
C VAL A 659 9.56 -5.25 -48.83
N TYR A 660 10.22 -4.13 -48.56
CA TYR A 660 10.22 -2.96 -49.44
C TYR A 660 11.48 -2.85 -50.33
N GLY A 661 12.44 -3.77 -50.22
CA GLY A 661 13.59 -3.87 -51.12
C GLY A 661 14.54 -2.67 -51.07
N ARG A 662 14.91 -2.21 -49.87
CA ARG A 662 15.90 -1.15 -49.65
C ARG A 662 17.26 -1.70 -49.26
#